data_AF-A0A1G0SRD4-F1
#
_entry.id   AF-A0A1G0SRD4-F1
#
_cell.length_a   1.000
_cell.length_b   1.000
_cell.length_c   1.000
_cell.angle_alpha   90.00
_cell.angle_beta   90.00
_cell.angle_gamma   90.00
#
_symmetry.space_group_name_H-M   'P 1'
#
loop_
_entity.id
_entity.type
_entity.pdbx_description
1 polymer ?
#
loop_
_entity_poly.entity_id
_entity_poly.type
_entity_poly.pdbx_seq_one_letter_code
_entity_poly.pdbx_strand_id
1 'polypeptide(L)'
;MDLAESINYRIDVADDNYGLPHNTNSLVYWLYHSTLGDSTTAISQINSLKNKYGSRPGFFSYSFGQEGPVDYPVLWPGVGFLTRKIHELDPQRKSYMLAHVPLVGFLNAAPALDIYESEDYPFYDTTYSVYSSQQSRLSHLASLFDSLKVLFRGRHTEWHFLMQAHRENRPWHPDLRRPTFYELRAQVYLALSRGARGITSFVYGSDQREGDVSRFVGLVDESRNPFTLTTDPEGIEGFANLANVHEQIRVIGPTLRKLKVYEAFPRTSIPSGNAARIVSVSGDKIEIGTFKRIDQGNDSTAYFMLVNRVCNNENGSVASSQNITVTFGNSVPWEITEVASGSSSIINIEGDFAATLQPGDGKLYKIGALTSVSGSITSSTAWSGKYYIASSVTVNSGITLTISAGSYVCAPSGASLICNGSLYVAGSAQAPVTMDVIGSGTWGGIYFQSGSGGSVSYATLRYATKGIRVASSSPVIQHCTIEGFSEQGIYITNGSPSVQSNLINGWSGTAHVGTGIYVDNSGIGSSTLAIFGNNTVKGCITGISIAGPFDSVAQNTIGTYSGGISTSNDYGIVRYGGGIISENKVYGDNDDSQGILLWSGSGGSVSAIYNLLDHHGLGLIDEGWQSGSVTHNSFTNNSVSFLSSDGEMEAHYNDF
;
A
#
# COMPACT_ATOMS: atom_id res chain seq x y z
N MET A 1 13.13 12.56 -21.60
CA MET A 1 13.17 11.57 -22.70
C MET A 1 11.95 11.81 -23.55
N ASP A 2 12.16 12.04 -24.85
CA ASP A 2 11.14 12.52 -25.78
C ASP A 2 9.91 11.61 -25.81
N LEU A 3 8.72 12.23 -25.75
CA LEU A 3 7.42 11.56 -25.93
C LEU A 3 7.35 10.76 -27.25
N ALA A 4 8.24 11.07 -28.21
CA ALA A 4 8.42 10.40 -29.48
C ALA A 4 8.73 8.89 -29.36
N GLU A 5 9.34 8.41 -28.27
CA GLU A 5 9.60 6.98 -28.07
C GLU A 5 8.38 6.18 -27.57
N SER A 6 7.30 6.86 -27.16
CA SER A 6 6.05 6.21 -26.75
C SER A 6 4.92 6.32 -27.77
N ILE A 7 5.17 6.99 -28.89
CA ILE A 7 4.30 6.90 -30.06
C ILE A 7 4.61 5.56 -30.74
N ASN A 8 3.90 4.51 -30.35
CA ASN A 8 3.76 3.37 -31.24
C ASN A 8 3.02 3.88 -32.48
N TYR A 9 3.75 4.08 -33.58
CA TYR A 9 3.15 4.40 -34.85
C TYR A 9 2.22 3.27 -35.25
N ARG A 10 0.92 3.47 -35.09
CA ARG A 10 -0.03 2.71 -35.90
C ARG A 10 0.19 3.17 -37.33
N ILE A 11 0.89 2.36 -38.10
CA ILE A 11 0.85 2.51 -39.55
C ILE A 11 -0.53 2.00 -39.90
N ASP A 12 -1.48 2.93 -40.04
CA ASP A 12 -2.71 2.62 -40.72
C ASP A 12 -2.29 2.11 -42.10
N VAL A 13 -2.56 0.85 -42.37
CA VAL A 13 -2.28 0.28 -43.69
C VAL A 13 -3.45 0.59 -44.65
N ALA A 14 -4.27 1.56 -44.28
CA ALA A 14 -5.23 2.24 -45.11
C ALA A 14 -4.69 3.63 -45.44
N ASP A 15 -4.04 3.68 -46.60
CA ASP A 15 -3.89 4.85 -47.45
C ASP A 15 -2.99 6.01 -46.98
N ASP A 16 -2.14 6.48 -47.90
CA ASP A 16 -1.53 7.80 -47.79
C ASP A 16 -2.56 8.91 -48.12
N ASN A 17 -3.80 8.54 -48.50
CA ASN A 17 -4.95 9.43 -48.76
C ASN A 17 -6.27 8.84 -48.22
N TYR A 18 -6.75 9.33 -47.08
CA TYR A 18 -8.07 9.04 -46.51
C TYR A 18 -9.18 8.85 -47.57
N GLY A 19 -9.79 7.65 -47.61
CA GLY A 19 -11.19 7.51 -48.03
C GLY A 19 -11.52 7.42 -49.52
N LEU A 20 -10.62 7.07 -50.44
CA LEU A 20 -11.00 6.70 -51.82
C LEU A 20 -10.43 5.34 -52.27
N PRO A 21 -11.21 4.53 -53.01
CA PRO A 21 -10.94 3.11 -53.28
C PRO A 21 -9.87 2.87 -54.38
N HIS A 22 -8.78 3.64 -54.38
CA HIS A 22 -7.83 3.65 -55.50
C HIS A 22 -6.49 2.97 -55.22
N ASN A 23 -6.15 2.65 -53.96
CA ASN A 23 -4.98 1.82 -53.68
C ASN A 23 -5.35 0.32 -53.67
N THR A 24 -5.15 -0.33 -54.80
CA THR A 24 -5.40 -1.78 -55.00
C THR A 24 -4.55 -2.69 -54.10
N ASN A 25 -3.55 -2.14 -53.40
CA ASN A 25 -2.62 -2.88 -52.55
C ASN A 25 -2.97 -2.87 -51.04
N SER A 26 -4.10 -2.28 -50.61
CA SER A 26 -4.50 -2.28 -49.20
C SER A 26 -5.33 -3.51 -48.81
N LEU A 27 -5.26 -3.92 -47.54
CA LEU A 27 -6.07 -5.01 -47.00
C LEU A 27 -7.57 -4.68 -47.02
N VAL A 28 -7.90 -3.40 -46.84
CA VAL A 28 -9.27 -2.88 -46.99
C VAL A 28 -9.74 -3.10 -48.42
N TYR A 29 -8.91 -2.77 -49.42
CA TYR A 29 -9.28 -2.99 -50.81
C TYR A 29 -9.62 -4.46 -51.10
N TRP A 30 -8.83 -5.42 -50.58
CA TRP A 30 -9.14 -6.84 -50.73
C TRP A 30 -10.44 -7.23 -50.06
N LEU A 31 -10.69 -6.74 -48.83
CA LEU A 31 -11.94 -7.01 -48.11
C LEU A 31 -13.16 -6.62 -48.96
N TYR A 32 -13.13 -5.49 -49.64
CA TYR A 32 -14.27 -5.00 -50.41
C TYR A 32 -14.37 -5.54 -51.84
N HIS A 33 -13.27 -5.97 -52.46
CA HIS A 33 -13.23 -6.24 -53.91
C HIS A 33 -12.80 -7.66 -54.29
N SER A 34 -12.32 -8.47 -53.35
CA SER A 34 -11.88 -9.85 -53.61
C SER A 34 -12.92 -10.87 -53.15
N THR A 35 -12.89 -12.06 -53.74
CA THR A 35 -13.75 -13.16 -53.30
C THR A 35 -13.25 -13.74 -51.97
N LEU A 36 -14.16 -14.01 -51.04
CA LEU A 36 -13.83 -14.65 -49.76
C LEU A 36 -13.10 -15.97 -50.03
N GLY A 37 -11.85 -16.05 -49.55
CA GLY A 37 -10.99 -17.24 -49.73
C GLY A 37 -9.96 -17.13 -50.85
N ASP A 38 -9.93 -16.01 -51.62
CA ASP A 38 -8.83 -15.72 -52.57
C ASP A 38 -7.51 -15.49 -51.82
N SER A 39 -6.81 -16.60 -51.57
CA SER A 39 -5.56 -16.62 -50.82
C SER A 39 -4.42 -15.95 -51.57
N THR A 40 -4.44 -15.99 -52.91
CA THR A 40 -3.32 -15.51 -53.72
C THR A 40 -3.18 -14.00 -53.63
N THR A 41 -4.30 -13.27 -53.81
CA THR A 41 -4.31 -11.80 -53.71
C THR A 41 -4.06 -11.33 -52.27
N ALA A 42 -4.62 -12.01 -51.27
CA ALA A 42 -4.38 -11.71 -49.85
C ALA A 42 -2.90 -11.85 -49.47
N ILE A 43 -2.25 -12.97 -49.87
CA ILE A 43 -0.82 -13.20 -49.62
C ILE A 43 0.03 -12.11 -50.29
N SER A 44 -0.31 -11.76 -51.53
CA SER A 44 0.40 -10.72 -52.28
C SER A 44 0.35 -9.36 -51.56
N GLN A 45 -0.83 -8.96 -51.07
CA GLN A 45 -0.99 -7.71 -50.34
C GLN A 45 -0.25 -7.72 -49.00
N ILE A 46 -0.40 -8.77 -48.19
CA ILE A 46 0.28 -8.88 -46.89
C ILE A 46 1.80 -8.82 -47.08
N ASN A 47 2.36 -9.56 -48.04
CA ASN A 47 3.79 -9.53 -48.32
C ASN A 47 4.27 -8.16 -48.82
N SER A 48 3.49 -7.46 -49.65
CA SER A 48 3.81 -6.11 -50.11
C SER A 48 3.95 -5.14 -48.93
N LEU A 49 2.98 -5.18 -48.02
CA LEU A 49 2.95 -4.32 -46.82
C LEU A 49 4.06 -4.68 -45.84
N LYS A 50 4.28 -5.98 -45.60
CA LYS A 50 5.38 -6.48 -44.78
C LYS A 50 6.74 -6.07 -45.34
N ASN A 51 6.95 -6.16 -46.66
CA ASN A 51 8.20 -5.75 -47.28
C ASN A 51 8.42 -4.24 -47.18
N LYS A 52 7.35 -3.44 -47.29
CA LYS A 52 7.43 -1.97 -47.21
C LYS A 52 7.66 -1.46 -45.77
N TYR A 53 7.02 -2.09 -44.78
CA TYR A 53 6.94 -1.55 -43.41
C TYR A 53 7.49 -2.46 -42.32
N GLY A 54 7.77 -3.73 -42.62
CA GLY A 54 8.13 -4.76 -41.64
C GLY A 54 9.33 -4.42 -40.76
N SER A 55 10.32 -3.72 -41.33
CA SER A 55 11.55 -3.29 -40.62
C SER A 55 11.38 -1.99 -39.82
N ARG A 56 10.23 -1.31 -39.91
CA ARG A 56 10.02 -0.05 -39.17
C ARG A 56 9.79 -0.35 -37.68
N PRO A 57 10.57 0.26 -36.77
CA PRO A 57 10.49 -0.01 -35.33
C PRO A 57 9.12 0.31 -34.72
N GLY A 58 8.36 1.24 -35.34
CA GLY A 58 7.03 1.61 -34.88
C GLY A 58 5.89 0.75 -35.42
N PHE A 59 6.10 -0.12 -36.42
CA PHE A 59 4.99 -0.87 -37.02
C PHE A 59 4.36 -1.83 -35.99
N PHE A 60 3.13 -1.58 -35.56
CA PHE A 60 2.50 -2.36 -34.48
C PHE A 60 1.52 -3.42 -34.97
N SER A 61 0.65 -3.06 -35.93
CA SER A 61 -0.47 -3.90 -36.37
C SER A 61 -0.92 -3.57 -37.78
N TYR A 62 -1.58 -4.52 -38.44
CA TYR A 62 -2.31 -4.31 -39.68
C TYR A 62 -3.74 -3.85 -39.37
N SER A 63 -4.15 -2.70 -39.91
CA SER A 63 -5.49 -2.12 -39.73
C SER A 63 -6.43 -2.53 -40.87
N PHE A 64 -7.65 -2.96 -40.55
CA PHE A 64 -8.69 -3.33 -41.53
C PHE A 64 -9.65 -2.19 -41.89
N GLY A 65 -9.21 -0.93 -41.76
CA GLY A 65 -9.95 0.27 -42.15
C GLY A 65 -10.49 1.07 -40.96
N GLN A 66 -10.96 2.30 -41.24
CA GLN A 66 -11.60 3.20 -40.28
C GLN A 66 -13.11 2.94 -40.27
N GLU A 67 -13.71 2.88 -39.07
CA GLU A 67 -15.16 2.67 -38.83
C GLU A 67 -15.74 1.34 -39.34
N GLY A 68 -14.94 0.49 -39.98
CA GLY A 68 -15.29 -0.86 -40.39
C GLY A 68 -16.41 -0.97 -41.45
N PRO A 69 -16.58 -2.14 -42.09
CA PRO A 69 -17.76 -2.44 -42.88
C PRO A 69 -18.97 -2.71 -41.97
N VAL A 70 -19.27 -1.83 -41.02
CA VAL A 70 -20.45 -1.97 -40.13
C VAL A 70 -21.74 -2.06 -40.97
N ASP A 71 -21.74 -1.40 -42.13
CA ASP A 71 -22.80 -1.48 -43.15
C ASP A 71 -22.70 -2.71 -44.08
N TYR A 72 -21.62 -3.51 -44.02
CA TYR A 72 -21.40 -4.71 -44.84
C TYR A 72 -21.01 -5.94 -44.03
N PRO A 73 -21.94 -6.53 -43.25
CA PRO A 73 -21.67 -7.71 -42.41
C PRO A 73 -21.14 -8.95 -43.17
N VAL A 74 -21.35 -8.99 -44.48
CA VAL A 74 -20.83 -10.03 -45.37
C VAL A 74 -19.29 -10.05 -45.44
N LEU A 75 -18.61 -8.96 -45.05
CA LEU A 75 -17.15 -8.85 -45.12
C LEU A 75 -16.43 -9.40 -43.87
N TRP A 76 -17.14 -9.68 -42.78
CA TRP A 76 -16.55 -10.17 -41.52
C TRP A 76 -15.79 -11.50 -41.64
N PRO A 77 -16.25 -12.52 -42.39
CA PRO A 77 -15.46 -13.72 -42.62
C PRO A 77 -14.10 -13.43 -43.28
N GLY A 78 -14.04 -12.38 -44.10
CA GLY A 78 -12.81 -11.90 -44.74
C GLY A 78 -11.80 -11.36 -43.74
N VAL A 79 -12.27 -10.62 -42.71
CA VAL A 79 -11.42 -10.14 -41.60
C VAL A 79 -10.81 -11.32 -40.85
N GLY A 80 -11.60 -12.35 -40.55
CA GLY A 80 -11.12 -13.58 -39.93
C GLY A 80 -10.10 -14.32 -40.80
N PHE A 81 -10.33 -14.36 -42.12
CA PHE A 81 -9.41 -14.95 -43.08
C PHE A 81 -8.07 -14.22 -43.16
N LEU A 82 -8.10 -12.89 -43.34
CA LEU A 82 -6.89 -12.06 -43.40
C LEU A 82 -6.10 -12.13 -42.10
N THR A 83 -6.78 -12.14 -40.95
CA THR A 83 -6.08 -12.28 -39.66
C THR A 83 -5.27 -13.58 -39.59
N ARG A 84 -5.86 -14.71 -39.98
CA ARG A 84 -5.12 -15.99 -40.04
C ARG A 84 -3.95 -15.92 -41.01
N LYS A 85 -4.11 -15.27 -42.17
CA LYS A 85 -3.02 -15.06 -43.13
C LYS A 85 -1.92 -14.15 -42.61
N ILE A 86 -2.25 -13.13 -41.83
CA ILE A 86 -1.27 -12.29 -41.14
C ILE A 86 -0.50 -13.14 -40.12
N HIS A 87 -1.17 -13.96 -39.30
CA HIS A 87 -0.48 -14.83 -38.35
C HIS A 87 0.43 -15.86 -39.03
N GLU A 88 0.06 -16.37 -40.21
CA GLU A 88 0.89 -17.27 -41.03
C GLU A 88 2.14 -16.55 -41.60
N LEU A 89 1.97 -15.35 -42.15
CA LEU A 89 3.02 -14.66 -42.92
C LEU A 89 3.88 -13.71 -42.07
N ASP A 90 3.32 -13.15 -41.00
CA ASP A 90 3.93 -12.14 -40.14
C ASP A 90 3.49 -12.32 -38.67
N PRO A 91 3.89 -13.43 -38.01
CA PRO A 91 3.41 -13.80 -36.67
C PRO A 91 3.77 -12.81 -35.55
N GLN A 92 4.62 -11.82 -35.83
CA GLN A 92 4.99 -10.77 -34.87
C GLN A 92 4.00 -9.61 -34.84
N ARG A 93 3.07 -9.53 -35.79
CA ARG A 93 2.13 -8.41 -35.93
C ARG A 93 0.72 -8.83 -35.60
N LYS A 94 -0.01 -7.89 -35.00
CA LYS A 94 -1.43 -8.06 -34.69
C LYS A 94 -2.32 -7.59 -35.84
N SER A 95 -3.51 -8.16 -35.93
CA SER A 95 -4.60 -7.60 -36.71
C SER A 95 -5.46 -6.67 -35.86
N TYR A 96 -5.88 -5.56 -36.45
CA TYR A 96 -6.49 -4.46 -35.72
C TYR A 96 -7.67 -3.91 -36.53
N MET A 97 -8.73 -3.53 -35.83
CA MET A 97 -9.90 -2.93 -36.47
C MET A 97 -10.59 -1.93 -35.55
N LEU A 98 -10.79 -0.71 -36.05
CA LEU A 98 -11.70 0.27 -35.47
C LEU A 98 -13.12 0.02 -36.00
N ALA A 99 -14.13 -0.05 -35.13
CA ALA A 99 -15.52 -0.11 -35.56
C ALA A 99 -16.45 0.52 -34.51
N HIS A 100 -17.64 0.97 -34.95
CA HIS A 100 -18.72 1.28 -34.02
C HIS A 100 -19.28 0.01 -33.37
N VAL A 101 -19.97 0.20 -32.24
CA VAL A 101 -20.38 -0.82 -31.25
C VAL A 101 -20.58 -2.23 -31.86
N PRO A 102 -19.83 -3.24 -31.40
CA PRO A 102 -19.84 -4.54 -32.03
C PRO A 102 -21.10 -5.34 -31.67
N LEU A 103 -21.84 -5.79 -32.68
CA LEU A 103 -22.90 -6.79 -32.51
C LEU A 103 -22.27 -8.17 -32.29
N VAL A 104 -22.89 -9.06 -31.51
CA VAL A 104 -22.42 -10.45 -31.30
C VAL A 104 -22.11 -11.18 -32.62
N GLY A 105 -22.84 -10.83 -33.70
CA GLY A 105 -22.60 -11.33 -35.05
C GLY A 105 -21.20 -11.02 -35.60
N PHE A 106 -20.62 -9.86 -35.28
CA PHE A 106 -19.27 -9.47 -35.70
C PHE A 106 -18.21 -10.44 -35.20
N LEU A 107 -18.16 -10.68 -33.89
CA LEU A 107 -17.11 -11.54 -33.31
C LEU A 107 -17.29 -13.02 -33.66
N ASN A 108 -18.50 -13.46 -33.99
CA ASN A 108 -18.73 -14.81 -34.51
C ASN A 108 -18.21 -14.95 -35.95
N ALA A 109 -18.27 -13.88 -36.74
CA ALA A 109 -17.83 -13.89 -38.12
C ALA A 109 -16.32 -13.60 -38.29
N ALA A 110 -15.69 -12.93 -37.31
CA ALA A 110 -14.25 -12.66 -37.28
C ALA A 110 -13.56 -13.11 -35.97
N PRO A 111 -13.66 -14.40 -35.56
CA PRO A 111 -13.17 -14.87 -34.26
C PRO A 111 -11.65 -14.80 -34.08
N ALA A 112 -10.90 -14.60 -35.17
CA ALA A 112 -9.45 -14.56 -35.16
C ALA A 112 -8.88 -13.16 -34.86
N LEU A 113 -9.67 -12.08 -34.92
CA LEU A 113 -9.20 -10.70 -34.75
C LEU A 113 -8.41 -10.52 -33.44
N ASP A 114 -7.24 -9.87 -33.50
CA ASP A 114 -6.43 -9.66 -32.30
C ASP A 114 -6.90 -8.46 -31.48
N ILE A 115 -7.15 -7.32 -32.14
CA ILE A 115 -7.56 -6.09 -31.49
C ILE A 115 -8.81 -5.51 -32.15
N TYR A 116 -9.81 -5.25 -31.32
CA TYR A 116 -10.94 -4.40 -31.63
C TYR A 116 -10.73 -3.03 -30.98
N GLU A 117 -10.96 -1.93 -31.68
CA GLU A 117 -11.00 -0.60 -31.07
C GLU A 117 -12.39 -0.01 -31.18
N SER A 118 -12.88 0.47 -30.03
CA SER A 118 -14.10 1.25 -29.94
C SER A 118 -13.73 2.72 -29.86
N GLU A 119 -14.51 3.57 -30.51
CA GLU A 119 -14.48 5.02 -30.30
C GLU A 119 -15.80 5.51 -29.71
N ASP A 120 -15.72 6.61 -28.96
CA ASP A 120 -16.87 7.41 -28.55
C ASP A 120 -16.38 8.81 -28.17
N TYR A 121 -17.14 9.85 -28.53
CA TYR A 121 -16.74 11.24 -28.34
C TYR A 121 -17.75 11.98 -27.44
N PRO A 122 -17.63 11.88 -26.11
CA PRO A 122 -18.68 12.32 -25.20
C PRO A 122 -18.81 13.85 -25.04
N PHE A 123 -17.84 14.65 -25.46
CA PHE A 123 -17.76 16.09 -25.13
C PHE A 123 -18.10 17.02 -26.31
N TYR A 124 -19.38 17.36 -26.40
CA TYR A 124 -19.95 18.34 -27.33
C TYR A 124 -20.21 19.70 -26.66
N ASP A 125 -20.09 20.80 -27.41
CA ASP A 125 -20.37 22.20 -27.04
C ASP A 125 -19.50 22.78 -25.90
N THR A 126 -19.33 24.10 -25.88
CA THR A 126 -18.53 24.92 -24.94
C THR A 126 -19.15 25.07 -23.56
N THR A 127 -20.32 24.48 -23.30
CA THR A 127 -20.96 24.48 -21.97
C THR A 127 -20.26 23.51 -21.03
N TYR A 128 -19.02 23.85 -20.63
CA TYR A 128 -18.25 23.22 -19.55
C TYR A 128 -19.06 23.11 -18.24
N SER A 129 -20.13 23.90 -18.12
CA SER A 129 -20.87 24.20 -16.91
C SER A 129 -22.04 23.29 -16.56
N VAL A 130 -22.50 22.43 -17.46
CA VAL A 130 -23.66 21.59 -17.15
C VAL A 130 -23.20 20.25 -16.58
N TYR A 131 -22.97 20.21 -15.27
CA TYR A 131 -22.58 19.00 -14.52
C TYR A 131 -23.44 17.78 -14.86
N SER A 132 -24.77 17.96 -14.92
CA SER A 132 -25.72 16.88 -15.27
C SER A 132 -25.51 16.32 -16.68
N SER A 133 -25.15 17.16 -17.64
CA SER A 133 -24.83 16.76 -19.02
C SER A 133 -23.53 15.97 -19.06
N GLN A 134 -22.46 16.47 -18.41
CA GLN A 134 -21.17 15.77 -18.30
C GLN A 134 -21.34 14.38 -17.67
N GLN A 135 -22.09 14.29 -16.57
CA GLN A 135 -22.33 13.01 -15.90
C GLN A 135 -23.20 12.06 -16.73
N SER A 136 -24.15 12.57 -17.51
CA SER A 136 -24.94 11.74 -18.44
C SER A 136 -24.06 11.14 -19.54
N ARG A 137 -23.17 11.95 -20.12
CA ARG A 137 -22.21 11.54 -21.16
C ARG A 137 -21.21 10.50 -20.64
N LEU A 138 -20.62 10.72 -19.46
CA LEU A 138 -19.72 9.74 -18.84
C LEU A 138 -20.46 8.46 -18.39
N SER A 139 -21.74 8.55 -18.06
CA SER A 139 -22.57 7.36 -17.80
C SER A 139 -22.86 6.56 -19.06
N HIS A 140 -23.07 7.24 -20.20
CA HIS A 140 -23.18 6.59 -21.50
C HIS A 140 -21.89 5.85 -21.85
N LEU A 141 -20.75 6.52 -21.74
CA LEU A 141 -19.43 5.93 -22.00
C LEU A 141 -19.17 4.69 -21.13
N ALA A 142 -19.48 4.77 -19.82
CA ALA A 142 -19.37 3.64 -18.90
C ALA A 142 -20.25 2.45 -19.36
N SER A 143 -21.47 2.72 -19.82
CA SER A 143 -22.43 1.70 -20.28
C SER A 143 -21.99 1.03 -21.59
N LEU A 144 -21.41 1.80 -22.51
CA LEU A 144 -20.75 1.28 -23.71
C LEU A 144 -19.63 0.32 -23.32
N PHE A 145 -18.73 0.74 -22.44
CA PHE A 145 -17.62 -0.09 -22.00
C PHE A 145 -18.06 -1.32 -21.21
N ASP A 146 -19.17 -1.25 -20.46
CA ASP A 146 -19.77 -2.42 -19.81
C ASP A 146 -20.21 -3.46 -20.85
N SER A 147 -20.76 -3.00 -21.98
CA SER A 147 -21.13 -3.86 -23.11
C SER A 147 -19.90 -4.50 -23.75
N LEU A 148 -18.81 -3.75 -23.95
CA LEU A 148 -17.54 -4.29 -24.46
C LEU A 148 -16.91 -5.30 -23.49
N LYS A 149 -16.88 -5.01 -22.19
CA LYS A 149 -16.41 -5.94 -21.14
C LYS A 149 -17.13 -7.28 -21.24
N VAL A 150 -18.46 -7.26 -21.39
CA VAL A 150 -19.28 -8.48 -21.53
C VAL A 150 -18.97 -9.18 -22.85
N LEU A 151 -18.91 -8.43 -23.94
CA LEU A 151 -18.73 -9.01 -25.27
C LEU A 151 -17.37 -9.72 -25.43
N PHE A 152 -16.30 -9.14 -24.90
CA PHE A 152 -14.93 -9.69 -24.99
C PHE A 152 -14.61 -10.69 -23.87
N ARG A 153 -15.54 -10.96 -22.96
CA ARG A 153 -15.32 -11.88 -21.83
C ARG A 153 -14.96 -13.29 -22.34
N GLY A 154 -13.76 -13.73 -22.01
CA GLY A 154 -13.28 -15.09 -22.35
C GLY A 154 -12.83 -15.26 -23.80
N ARG A 155 -12.75 -14.18 -24.58
CA ARG A 155 -12.24 -14.21 -25.95
C ARG A 155 -10.74 -13.91 -26.00
N HIS A 156 -10.09 -14.32 -27.09
CA HIS A 156 -8.70 -13.96 -27.38
C HIS A 156 -8.56 -12.48 -27.77
N THR A 157 -9.53 -11.95 -28.50
CA THR A 157 -9.55 -10.56 -28.96
C THR A 157 -9.51 -9.59 -27.78
N GLU A 158 -8.54 -8.69 -27.81
CA GLU A 158 -8.44 -7.57 -26.88
C GLU A 158 -9.24 -6.38 -27.41
N TRP A 159 -9.73 -5.52 -26.51
CA TRP A 159 -10.37 -4.27 -26.91
C TRP A 159 -9.56 -3.06 -26.47
N HIS A 160 -9.44 -2.08 -27.35
CA HIS A 160 -8.80 -0.79 -27.15
C HIS A 160 -9.85 0.34 -27.22
N PHE A 161 -9.52 1.49 -26.67
CA PHE A 161 -10.37 2.67 -26.70
C PHE A 161 -9.68 3.82 -27.43
N LEU A 162 -10.33 4.33 -28.48
CA LEU A 162 -10.00 5.57 -29.17
C LEU A 162 -10.80 6.71 -28.54
N MET A 163 -10.15 7.53 -27.74
CA MET A 163 -10.80 8.59 -26.99
C MET A 163 -10.85 9.92 -27.74
N GLN A 164 -11.77 10.79 -27.33
CA GLN A 164 -11.78 12.18 -27.75
C GLN A 164 -10.56 12.90 -27.15
N ALA A 165 -9.76 13.55 -27.99
CA ALA A 165 -8.75 14.52 -27.57
C ALA A 165 -8.72 15.80 -28.43
N HIS A 166 -9.49 15.80 -29.51
CA HIS A 166 -9.65 16.89 -30.47
C HIS A 166 -10.89 17.73 -30.17
N ARG A 167 -11.00 18.85 -30.89
CA ARG A 167 -12.27 19.54 -31.13
C ARG A 167 -12.62 19.47 -32.62
N GLU A 168 -13.89 19.59 -32.95
CA GLU A 168 -14.38 19.48 -34.31
C GLU A 168 -15.57 20.39 -34.52
N ASN A 169 -15.48 21.24 -35.54
CA ASN A 169 -16.64 22.00 -36.00
C ASN A 169 -17.44 21.11 -36.95
N ARG A 170 -18.73 20.92 -36.70
CA ARG A 170 -19.58 20.01 -37.46
C ARG A 170 -20.78 20.74 -38.06
N PRO A 171 -20.92 20.79 -39.39
CA PRO A 171 -22.18 21.16 -40.01
C PRO A 171 -23.16 20.01 -39.74
N TRP A 172 -24.34 20.32 -39.21
CA TRP A 172 -25.43 19.36 -38.92
C TRP A 172 -25.32 18.51 -37.64
N HIS A 173 -24.23 18.62 -36.87
CA HIS A 173 -24.11 18.03 -35.53
C HIS A 173 -23.63 19.08 -34.52
N PRO A 174 -23.84 18.87 -33.20
CA PRO A 174 -23.18 19.69 -32.19
C PRO A 174 -21.66 19.62 -32.34
N ASP A 175 -20.99 20.77 -32.26
CA ASP A 175 -19.53 20.86 -32.30
C ASP A 175 -18.92 20.04 -31.15
N LEU A 176 -17.82 19.34 -31.42
CA LEU A 176 -17.00 18.72 -30.39
C LEU A 176 -16.06 19.78 -29.83
N ARG A 177 -15.98 19.88 -28.50
CA ARG A 177 -15.00 20.74 -27.83
C ARG A 177 -13.80 19.94 -27.34
N ARG A 178 -12.73 20.63 -26.97
CA ARG A 178 -11.55 19.97 -26.41
C ARG A 178 -11.87 19.45 -25.00
N PRO A 179 -11.54 18.18 -24.68
CA PRO A 179 -11.65 17.69 -23.31
C PRO A 179 -10.60 18.35 -22.40
N THR A 180 -11.01 18.66 -21.18
CA THR A 180 -10.08 19.10 -20.13
C THR A 180 -9.17 17.96 -19.68
N PHE A 181 -8.09 18.27 -18.95
CA PHE A 181 -7.22 17.24 -18.34
C PHE A 181 -8.00 16.20 -17.52
N TYR A 182 -8.98 16.64 -16.73
CA TYR A 182 -9.80 15.78 -15.87
C TYR A 182 -10.70 14.86 -16.69
N GLU A 183 -11.26 15.38 -17.78
CA GLU A 183 -12.12 14.61 -18.69
C GLU A 183 -11.33 13.59 -19.52
N LEU A 184 -10.09 13.92 -19.93
CA LEU A 184 -9.16 12.96 -20.53
C LEU A 184 -8.88 11.80 -19.55
N ARG A 185 -8.59 12.09 -18.27
CA ARG A 185 -8.39 11.04 -17.27
C ARG A 185 -9.64 10.19 -17.07
N ALA A 186 -10.82 10.80 -16.96
CA ALA A 186 -12.07 10.07 -16.74
C ALA A 186 -12.35 9.08 -17.87
N GLN A 187 -12.20 9.52 -19.13
CA GLN A 187 -12.29 8.67 -20.31
C GLN A 187 -11.38 7.43 -20.22
N VAL A 188 -10.10 7.67 -19.92
CA VAL A 188 -9.08 6.61 -19.84
C VAL A 188 -9.36 5.63 -18.72
N TYR A 189 -9.56 6.10 -17.48
CA TYR A 189 -9.74 5.22 -16.34
C TYR A 189 -11.07 4.46 -16.39
N LEU A 190 -12.12 5.01 -16.99
CA LEU A 190 -13.36 4.27 -17.25
C LEU A 190 -13.15 3.10 -18.20
N ALA A 191 -12.34 3.28 -19.25
CA ALA A 191 -12.01 2.22 -20.19
C ALA A 191 -11.15 1.14 -19.52
N LEU A 192 -10.10 1.55 -18.80
CA LEU A 192 -9.20 0.64 -18.09
C LEU A 192 -9.91 -0.15 -16.99
N SER A 193 -10.85 0.45 -16.25
CA SER A 193 -11.64 -0.24 -15.21
C SER A 193 -12.49 -1.38 -15.77
N ARG A 194 -12.76 -1.37 -17.08
CA ARG A 194 -13.55 -2.36 -17.82
C ARG A 194 -12.71 -3.25 -18.73
N GLY A 195 -11.40 -3.17 -18.61
CA GLY A 195 -10.46 -4.09 -19.24
C GLY A 195 -9.93 -3.66 -20.61
N ALA A 196 -10.03 -2.38 -20.98
CA ALA A 196 -9.33 -1.88 -22.15
C ALA A 196 -7.82 -2.21 -22.06
N ARG A 197 -7.26 -2.70 -23.16
CA ARG A 197 -5.83 -3.09 -23.27
C ARG A 197 -4.96 -2.05 -23.94
N GLY A 198 -5.59 -1.04 -24.55
CA GLY A 198 -4.92 0.06 -25.21
C GLY A 198 -5.79 1.30 -25.21
N ILE A 199 -5.12 2.45 -25.14
CA ILE A 199 -5.72 3.78 -25.21
C ILE A 199 -5.06 4.50 -26.38
N THR A 200 -5.86 5.04 -27.28
CA THR A 200 -5.47 5.93 -28.37
C THR A 200 -6.32 7.18 -28.35
N SER A 201 -5.90 8.20 -29.09
CA SER A 201 -6.61 9.48 -29.14
C SER A 201 -6.84 9.91 -30.58
N PHE A 202 -8.06 10.34 -30.89
CA PHE A 202 -8.36 11.04 -32.12
C PHE A 202 -8.33 12.56 -31.85
N VAL A 203 -7.53 13.37 -32.56
CA VAL A 203 -6.49 13.06 -33.56
C VAL A 203 -5.23 13.88 -33.26
N TYR A 204 -4.07 13.38 -33.66
CA TYR A 204 -2.79 14.03 -33.40
C TYR A 204 -2.64 15.37 -34.16
N GLY A 205 -2.76 15.36 -35.49
CA GLY A 205 -2.63 16.57 -36.31
C GLY A 205 -3.97 17.27 -36.56
N SER A 206 -3.93 18.59 -36.75
CA SER A 206 -5.07 19.35 -37.26
C SER A 206 -5.11 19.26 -38.79
N ASP A 207 -6.31 19.13 -39.37
CA ASP A 207 -6.52 19.09 -40.82
C ASP A 207 -7.43 20.27 -41.23
N GLN A 208 -6.98 21.04 -42.21
CA GLN A 208 -7.79 22.02 -42.91
C GLN A 208 -7.84 21.65 -44.39
N ARG A 209 -8.82 20.83 -44.74
CA ARG A 209 -9.09 20.54 -46.15
C ARG A 209 -9.72 21.76 -46.80
N GLU A 210 -9.18 22.12 -47.96
CA GLU A 210 -9.76 23.15 -48.81
C GLU A 210 -11.14 22.67 -49.31
N GLY A 211 -12.22 23.35 -48.89
CA GLY A 211 -13.59 23.03 -49.29
C GLY A 211 -14.39 22.09 -48.37
N ASP A 212 -13.79 21.58 -47.29
CA ASP A 212 -14.51 20.80 -46.28
C ASP A 212 -15.11 21.73 -45.21
N VAL A 213 -16.35 21.47 -44.84
CA VAL A 213 -17.11 22.28 -43.88
C VAL A 213 -16.89 21.81 -42.44
N SER A 214 -16.34 20.60 -42.25
CA SER A 214 -15.88 20.10 -40.95
C SER A 214 -14.39 20.33 -40.75
N ARG A 215 -13.97 20.93 -39.62
CA ARG A 215 -12.56 21.19 -39.29
C ARG A 215 -12.14 20.43 -38.04
N PHE A 216 -11.24 19.45 -38.19
CA PHE A 216 -10.63 18.74 -37.07
C PHE A 216 -9.44 19.54 -36.53
N VAL A 217 -9.49 19.89 -35.24
CA VAL A 217 -8.35 20.50 -34.55
C VAL A 217 -7.80 19.49 -33.56
N GLY A 218 -6.66 18.91 -33.91
CA GLY A 218 -5.98 17.88 -33.15
C GLY A 218 -5.18 18.42 -31.96
N LEU A 219 -4.15 17.69 -31.58
CA LEU A 219 -3.23 18.04 -30.49
C LEU A 219 -2.14 19.04 -30.91
N VAL A 220 -1.82 19.07 -32.20
CA VAL A 220 -0.86 20.01 -32.79
C VAL A 220 -1.48 20.77 -33.97
N ASP A 221 -0.96 21.98 -34.23
CA ASP A 221 -1.32 22.79 -35.39
C ASP A 221 -0.80 22.18 -36.72
N GLU A 222 -1.10 22.85 -37.84
CA GLU A 222 -0.65 22.45 -39.19
C GLU A 222 0.88 22.43 -39.33
N SER A 223 1.60 23.23 -38.53
CA SER A 223 3.05 23.28 -38.45
C SER A 223 3.64 22.28 -37.44
N ARG A 224 2.80 21.42 -36.86
CA ARG A 224 3.15 20.42 -35.83
C ARG A 224 3.59 21.00 -34.49
N ASN A 225 3.23 22.25 -34.19
CA ASN A 225 3.43 22.82 -32.86
C ASN A 225 2.27 22.41 -31.93
N PRO A 226 2.55 21.95 -30.70
CA PRO A 226 1.51 21.71 -29.70
C PRO A 226 0.73 22.98 -29.36
N PHE A 227 -0.59 22.85 -29.22
CA PHE A 227 -1.42 23.93 -28.70
C PHE A 227 -1.12 24.21 -27.22
N THR A 228 -1.03 25.48 -26.86
CA THR A 228 -0.80 26.00 -25.51
C THR A 228 -2.05 26.75 -25.01
N LEU A 229 -2.03 27.23 -23.76
CA LEU A 229 -3.11 28.06 -23.21
C LEU A 229 -3.42 29.32 -24.07
N THR A 230 -2.44 29.82 -24.83
CA THR A 230 -2.59 31.04 -25.63
C THR A 230 -2.87 30.77 -27.10
N THR A 231 -2.50 29.59 -27.61
CA THR A 231 -2.70 29.24 -29.04
C THR A 231 -3.93 28.37 -29.26
N ASP A 232 -4.48 27.75 -28.21
CA ASP A 232 -5.77 27.08 -28.29
C ASP A 232 -6.92 28.07 -28.01
N PRO A 233 -7.89 28.22 -28.94
CA PRO A 233 -9.09 29.05 -28.74
C PRO A 233 -9.93 28.73 -27.50
N GLU A 234 -9.85 27.52 -26.95
CA GLU A 234 -10.55 27.14 -25.72
C GLU A 234 -9.64 27.21 -24.48
N GLY A 235 -8.39 27.64 -24.65
CA GLY A 235 -7.42 27.79 -23.56
C GLY A 235 -7.00 26.46 -22.93
N ILE A 236 -6.94 25.37 -23.71
CA ILE A 236 -6.61 24.03 -23.20
C ILE A 236 -5.35 23.46 -23.88
N GLU A 237 -4.37 23.05 -23.07
CA GLU A 237 -3.12 22.42 -23.51
C GLU A 237 -3.29 20.92 -23.78
N GLY A 238 -4.08 20.57 -24.81
CA GLY A 238 -4.47 19.18 -25.08
C GLY A 238 -3.30 18.19 -25.17
N PHE A 239 -2.21 18.56 -25.84
CA PHE A 239 -1.02 17.70 -25.99
C PHE A 239 -0.34 17.43 -24.65
N ALA A 240 -0.06 18.48 -23.87
CA ALA A 240 0.60 18.36 -22.57
C ALA A 240 -0.26 17.59 -21.56
N ASN A 241 -1.57 17.86 -21.55
CA ASN A 241 -2.53 17.15 -20.71
C ASN A 241 -2.55 15.66 -21.05
N LEU A 242 -2.66 15.30 -22.32
CA LEU A 242 -2.66 13.91 -22.75
C LEU A 242 -1.33 13.21 -22.44
N ALA A 243 -0.20 13.88 -22.65
CA ALA A 243 1.11 13.36 -22.30
C ALA A 243 1.19 13.00 -20.80
N ASN A 244 0.62 13.84 -19.93
CA ASN A 244 0.54 13.58 -18.50
C ASN A 244 -0.33 12.33 -18.19
N VAL A 245 -1.50 12.20 -18.82
CA VAL A 245 -2.36 11.02 -18.64
C VAL A 245 -1.64 9.74 -19.10
N HIS A 246 -0.91 9.79 -20.22
CA HIS A 246 -0.12 8.67 -20.71
C HIS A 246 1.00 8.26 -19.75
N GLU A 247 1.64 9.22 -19.08
CA GLU A 247 2.65 8.91 -18.07
C GLU A 247 2.04 8.24 -16.85
N GLN A 248 0.87 8.68 -16.40
CA GLN A 248 0.15 8.03 -15.30
C GLN A 248 -0.18 6.56 -15.60
N ILE A 249 -0.68 6.27 -16.81
CA ILE A 249 -1.00 4.88 -17.18
C ILE A 249 0.24 4.04 -17.49
N ARG A 250 1.38 4.66 -17.86
CA ARG A 250 2.67 3.96 -18.05
C ARG A 250 3.13 3.28 -16.76
N VAL A 251 2.92 3.94 -15.61
CA VAL A 251 3.31 3.41 -14.29
C VAL A 251 2.52 2.14 -13.95
N ILE A 252 1.21 2.12 -14.18
CA ILE A 252 0.35 0.97 -13.82
C ILE A 252 0.27 -0.09 -14.93
N GLY A 253 0.62 0.24 -16.17
CA GLY A 253 0.47 -0.61 -17.36
C GLY A 253 1.12 -2.00 -17.25
N PRO A 254 2.38 -2.14 -16.79
CA PRO A 254 3.02 -3.45 -16.62
C PRO A 254 2.26 -4.39 -15.68
N THR A 255 1.62 -3.84 -14.64
CA THR A 255 0.76 -4.60 -13.73
C THR A 255 -0.57 -4.90 -14.41
N LEU A 256 -1.26 -3.91 -14.97
CA LEU A 256 -2.59 -4.06 -15.55
C LEU A 256 -2.62 -5.09 -16.70
N ARG A 257 -1.56 -5.20 -17.50
CA ARG A 257 -1.42 -6.22 -18.57
C ARG A 257 -1.44 -7.66 -18.04
N LYS A 258 -1.07 -7.88 -16.78
CA LYS A 258 -1.10 -9.19 -16.11
C LYS A 258 -2.43 -9.51 -15.46
N LEU A 259 -3.39 -8.58 -15.51
CA LEU A 259 -4.70 -8.70 -14.87
C LEU A 259 -5.78 -8.99 -15.91
N LYS A 260 -6.80 -9.74 -15.53
CA LYS A 260 -8.06 -9.90 -16.26
C LYS A 260 -9.18 -9.22 -15.47
N VAL A 261 -9.97 -8.40 -16.16
CA VAL A 261 -11.17 -7.80 -15.56
C VAL A 261 -12.14 -8.91 -15.13
N TYR A 262 -12.57 -8.84 -13.88
CA TYR A 262 -13.52 -9.76 -13.28
C TYR A 262 -14.93 -9.19 -13.36
N GLU A 263 -15.16 -8.04 -12.74
CA GLU A 263 -16.39 -7.26 -12.81
C GLU A 263 -16.09 -5.76 -12.78
N ALA A 264 -17.01 -4.95 -13.29
CA ALA A 264 -16.98 -3.50 -13.20
C ALA A 264 -18.39 -2.99 -12.95
N PHE A 265 -18.54 -1.98 -12.09
CA PHE A 265 -19.82 -1.51 -11.58
C PHE A 265 -19.72 -0.13 -10.92
N PRO A 266 -20.83 0.64 -10.87
CA PRO A 266 -20.90 1.86 -10.07
C PRO A 266 -20.97 1.53 -8.57
N ARG A 267 -20.55 2.47 -7.71
CA ARG A 267 -20.65 2.33 -6.24
C ARG A 267 -22.08 2.04 -5.72
N THR A 268 -23.11 2.36 -6.51
CA THR A 268 -24.52 2.17 -6.15
C THR A 268 -25.04 0.77 -6.45
N SER A 269 -24.26 -0.08 -7.11
CA SER A 269 -24.71 -1.40 -7.58
C SER A 269 -23.58 -2.42 -7.50
N ILE A 270 -23.09 -2.64 -6.27
CA ILE A 270 -21.95 -3.52 -5.98
C ILE A 270 -22.41 -4.99 -5.98
N PRO A 271 -21.88 -5.86 -6.88
CA PRO A 271 -22.19 -7.28 -6.87
C PRO A 271 -21.56 -8.00 -5.67
N SER A 272 -22.32 -8.85 -4.98
CA SER A 272 -21.85 -9.59 -3.79
C SER A 272 -20.66 -10.53 -4.05
N GLY A 273 -20.51 -11.01 -5.28
CA GLY A 273 -19.44 -11.92 -5.70
C GLY A 273 -18.24 -11.25 -6.38
N ASN A 274 -18.06 -9.93 -6.24
CA ASN A 274 -16.94 -9.22 -6.87
C ASN A 274 -15.57 -9.73 -6.36
N ALA A 275 -14.55 -9.70 -7.22
CA ALA A 275 -13.24 -10.31 -6.91
C ALA A 275 -12.52 -9.67 -5.72
N ALA A 276 -12.80 -8.39 -5.45
CA ALA A 276 -12.18 -7.63 -4.38
C ALA A 276 -12.92 -7.74 -3.03
N ARG A 277 -14.06 -8.45 -2.97
CA ARG A 277 -14.96 -8.54 -1.80
C ARG A 277 -15.35 -7.16 -1.25
N ILE A 278 -15.51 -6.17 -2.13
CA ILE A 278 -15.99 -4.83 -1.76
C ILE A 278 -17.47 -4.95 -1.37
N VAL A 279 -17.84 -4.34 -0.24
CA VAL A 279 -19.19 -4.30 0.31
C VAL A 279 -19.83 -2.93 0.10
N SER A 280 -19.07 -1.86 0.36
CA SER A 280 -19.55 -0.49 0.20
C SER A 280 -18.44 0.44 -0.27
N VAL A 281 -18.81 1.52 -0.95
CA VAL A 281 -17.88 2.58 -1.39
C VAL A 281 -18.58 3.93 -1.22
N SER A 282 -17.95 4.85 -0.49
CA SER A 282 -18.44 6.23 -0.32
C SER A 282 -18.07 7.13 -1.52
N GLY A 283 -18.35 8.44 -1.42
CA GLY A 283 -18.10 9.42 -2.47
C GLY A 283 -19.22 9.54 -3.50
N ASP A 284 -19.05 10.42 -4.49
CA ASP A 284 -20.00 10.66 -5.57
C ASP A 284 -19.50 10.11 -6.92
N LYS A 285 -20.43 9.48 -7.66
CA LYS A 285 -20.21 8.88 -8.99
C LYS A 285 -18.96 8.00 -9.16
N ILE A 286 -18.53 7.33 -8.09
CA ILE A 286 -17.39 6.40 -8.15
C ILE A 286 -17.73 5.14 -8.94
N GLU A 287 -16.85 4.80 -9.87
CA GLU A 287 -16.86 3.54 -10.62
C GLU A 287 -15.77 2.62 -10.09
N ILE A 288 -16.03 1.33 -10.12
CA ILE A 288 -15.12 0.30 -9.61
C ILE A 288 -14.89 -0.73 -10.71
N GLY A 289 -13.62 -1.00 -11.00
CA GLY A 289 -13.20 -2.19 -11.74
C GLY A 289 -12.54 -3.18 -10.78
N THR A 290 -12.89 -4.46 -10.85
CA THR A 290 -12.24 -5.52 -10.07
C THR A 290 -11.56 -6.49 -11.01
N PHE A 291 -10.40 -7.00 -10.61
CA PHE A 291 -9.54 -7.81 -11.47
C PHE A 291 -8.95 -8.99 -10.71
N LYS A 292 -8.57 -10.02 -11.46
CA LYS A 292 -7.72 -11.11 -10.98
C LYS A 292 -6.45 -11.19 -11.82
N ARG A 293 -5.34 -11.49 -11.18
CA ARG A 293 -4.08 -11.80 -11.86
C ARG A 293 -4.19 -13.09 -12.68
N ILE A 294 -3.47 -13.16 -13.81
CA ILE A 294 -3.56 -14.31 -14.75
C ILE A 294 -2.21 -14.82 -15.28
N ASP A 295 -1.08 -14.17 -14.98
CA ASP A 295 0.24 -14.52 -15.53
C ASP A 295 1.00 -15.59 -14.72
N GLN A 296 0.47 -16.05 -13.58
CA GLN A 296 1.16 -16.98 -12.67
C GLN A 296 0.31 -18.19 -12.26
N GLY A 297 -0.12 -19.00 -13.22
CA GLY A 297 -0.82 -20.27 -12.95
C GLY A 297 -2.07 -20.08 -12.08
N ASN A 298 -2.09 -20.67 -10.88
CA ASN A 298 -3.20 -20.56 -9.91
C ASN A 298 -3.20 -19.25 -9.10
N ASP A 299 -2.29 -18.31 -9.36
CA ASP A 299 -2.29 -16.97 -8.73
C ASP A 299 -3.57 -16.22 -9.13
N SER A 300 -4.48 -16.09 -8.16
CA SER A 300 -5.75 -15.40 -8.31
C SER A 300 -5.81 -14.11 -7.49
N THR A 301 -4.64 -13.51 -7.19
CA THR A 301 -4.51 -12.24 -6.45
C THR A 301 -5.49 -11.21 -7.01
N ALA A 302 -6.29 -10.63 -6.10
CA ALA A 302 -7.32 -9.66 -6.43
C ALA A 302 -6.73 -8.24 -6.50
N TYR A 303 -7.27 -7.46 -7.43
CA TYR A 303 -7.00 -6.03 -7.57
C TYR A 303 -8.34 -5.30 -7.76
N PHE A 304 -8.36 -4.02 -7.42
CA PHE A 304 -9.48 -3.14 -7.76
C PHE A 304 -8.96 -1.79 -8.22
N MET A 305 -9.71 -1.14 -9.09
CA MET A 305 -9.49 0.23 -9.55
C MET A 305 -10.67 1.06 -9.12
N LEU A 306 -10.42 2.15 -8.41
CA LEU A 306 -11.42 3.19 -8.16
C LEU A 306 -11.28 4.26 -9.23
N VAL A 307 -12.40 4.74 -9.75
CA VAL A 307 -12.43 5.81 -10.76
C VAL A 307 -13.40 6.89 -10.33
N ASN A 308 -12.90 8.11 -10.20
CA ASN A 308 -13.70 9.29 -9.94
C ASN A 308 -14.22 9.88 -11.26
N ARG A 309 -15.51 9.72 -11.55
CA ARG A 309 -16.14 10.31 -12.75
C ARG A 309 -16.40 11.81 -12.64
N VAL A 310 -16.38 12.37 -11.44
CA VAL A 310 -16.64 13.79 -11.23
C VAL A 310 -15.41 14.57 -11.69
N CYS A 311 -15.56 15.36 -12.75
CA CYS A 311 -14.52 16.25 -13.28
C CYS A 311 -14.77 17.69 -12.84
N ASN A 312 -16.02 18.15 -12.99
CA ASN A 312 -16.48 19.49 -12.64
C ASN A 312 -17.56 19.43 -11.55
N ASN A 313 -17.76 20.53 -10.83
CA ASN A 313 -18.88 20.73 -9.92
C ASN A 313 -20.11 21.27 -10.65
N GLU A 314 -21.23 21.46 -9.93
CA GLU A 314 -22.51 21.94 -10.47
C GLU A 314 -22.43 23.30 -11.18
N ASN A 315 -21.43 24.12 -10.86
CA ASN A 315 -21.22 25.43 -11.47
C ASN A 315 -20.30 25.37 -12.71
N GLY A 316 -19.76 24.20 -13.06
CA GLY A 316 -18.83 24.03 -14.17
C GLY A 316 -17.36 24.18 -13.87
N SER A 317 -17.01 24.60 -12.65
CA SER A 317 -15.62 24.67 -12.23
C SER A 317 -15.09 23.28 -11.94
N VAL A 318 -13.77 23.12 -11.99
CA VAL A 318 -13.09 21.88 -11.58
C VAL A 318 -13.56 21.46 -10.18
N ALA A 319 -13.91 20.19 -10.01
CA ALA A 319 -14.36 19.65 -8.73
C ALA A 319 -13.22 19.56 -7.71
N SER A 320 -13.56 19.43 -6.42
CA SER A 320 -12.58 19.08 -5.40
C SER A 320 -12.23 17.60 -5.44
N SER A 321 -11.09 17.25 -4.86
CA SER A 321 -10.74 15.84 -4.63
C SER A 321 -11.77 15.17 -3.70
N GLN A 322 -12.01 13.88 -3.93
CA GLN A 322 -12.91 13.09 -3.09
C GLN A 322 -12.11 12.20 -2.14
N ASN A 323 -12.50 12.20 -0.86
CA ASN A 323 -12.05 11.21 0.12
C ASN A 323 -13.04 10.04 0.12
N ILE A 324 -12.56 8.89 -0.32
CA ILE A 324 -13.33 7.67 -0.53
C ILE A 324 -12.99 6.69 0.58
N THR A 325 -14.04 6.08 1.14
CA THR A 325 -13.95 4.96 2.05
C THR A 325 -14.48 3.73 1.33
N VAL A 326 -13.69 2.65 1.31
CA VAL A 326 -14.05 1.35 0.76
C VAL A 326 -14.14 0.35 1.90
N THR A 327 -15.32 -0.22 2.12
CA THR A 327 -15.53 -1.28 3.10
C THR A 327 -15.42 -2.63 2.41
N PHE A 328 -14.67 -3.55 3.02
CA PHE A 328 -14.50 -4.91 2.51
C PHE A 328 -15.19 -5.94 3.39
N GLY A 329 -15.59 -7.07 2.81
CA GLY A 329 -16.09 -8.23 3.54
C GLY A 329 -15.00 -9.28 3.71
N ASN A 330 -13.81 -8.88 4.18
CA ASN A 330 -12.63 -9.74 4.33
C ASN A 330 -12.65 -10.52 5.66
N SER A 331 -12.12 -11.75 5.64
CA SER A 331 -12.09 -12.66 6.80
C SER A 331 -10.75 -12.72 7.53
N VAL A 332 -9.74 -12.05 6.97
CA VAL A 332 -8.42 -11.84 7.55
C VAL A 332 -7.99 -10.42 7.22
N PRO A 333 -7.09 -9.81 7.99
CA PRO A 333 -6.52 -8.52 7.65
C PRO A 333 -5.86 -8.54 6.27
N TRP A 334 -5.97 -7.43 5.56
CA TRP A 334 -5.43 -7.28 4.22
C TRP A 334 -4.45 -6.11 4.17
N GLU A 335 -3.41 -6.26 3.36
CA GLU A 335 -2.66 -5.15 2.83
C GLU A 335 -3.33 -4.66 1.54
N ILE A 336 -3.57 -3.35 1.48
CA ILE A 336 -3.99 -2.66 0.26
C ILE A 336 -2.81 -1.80 -0.21
N THR A 337 -2.27 -2.10 -1.38
CA THR A 337 -1.12 -1.38 -1.97
C THR A 337 -1.56 -0.63 -3.22
N GLU A 338 -1.37 0.69 -3.26
CA GLU A 338 -1.56 1.47 -4.50
C GLU A 338 -0.43 1.14 -5.47
N VAL A 339 -0.78 0.70 -6.68
CA VAL A 339 0.20 0.19 -7.65
C VAL A 339 1.15 1.28 -8.15
N ALA A 340 0.69 2.52 -8.30
CA ALA A 340 1.51 3.58 -8.87
C ALA A 340 2.57 4.11 -7.90
N SER A 341 2.18 4.38 -6.64
CA SER A 341 3.13 4.90 -5.63
C SER A 341 3.86 3.80 -4.84
N GLY A 342 3.32 2.57 -4.82
CA GLY A 342 3.80 1.51 -3.93
C GLY A 342 3.38 1.70 -2.47
N SER A 343 2.62 2.75 -2.14
CA SER A 343 2.14 3.00 -0.78
C SER A 343 1.18 1.92 -0.34
N SER A 344 1.32 1.45 0.90
CA SER A 344 0.53 0.33 1.44
C SER A 344 -0.09 0.66 2.80
N SER A 345 -1.30 0.17 3.02
CA SER A 345 -1.99 0.24 4.31
C SER A 345 -2.51 -1.14 4.71
N ILE A 346 -2.43 -1.48 6.00
CA ILE A 346 -3.07 -2.66 6.56
C ILE A 346 -4.49 -2.29 7.00
N ILE A 347 -5.48 -3.06 6.57
CA ILE A 347 -6.87 -2.94 7.00
C ILE A 347 -7.25 -4.17 7.84
N ASN A 348 -8.07 -3.93 8.86
CA ASN A 348 -8.59 -4.99 9.73
C ASN A 348 -9.61 -5.89 9.01
N ILE A 349 -10.01 -6.98 9.66
CA ILE A 349 -11.19 -7.78 9.30
C ILE A 349 -12.40 -6.87 9.22
N GLU A 350 -13.12 -6.95 8.10
CA GLU A 350 -14.27 -6.09 7.77
C GLU A 350 -13.94 -4.58 7.88
N GLY A 351 -12.66 -4.23 7.68
CA GLY A 351 -12.14 -2.89 7.85
C GLY A 351 -12.37 -1.99 6.64
N ASP A 352 -12.27 -0.69 6.90
CA ASP A 352 -12.36 0.35 5.90
C ASP A 352 -10.96 0.73 5.37
N PHE A 353 -10.89 0.95 4.05
CA PHE A 353 -9.75 1.54 3.38
C PHE A 353 -10.10 2.96 2.89
N ALA A 354 -9.23 3.93 3.20
CA ALA A 354 -9.38 5.29 2.73
C ALA A 354 -8.49 5.57 1.51
N ALA A 355 -9.03 6.27 0.52
CA ALA A 355 -8.31 6.73 -0.65
C ALA A 355 -8.76 8.13 -1.06
N THR A 356 -7.83 8.96 -1.52
CA THR A 356 -8.15 10.26 -2.12
C THR A 356 -8.01 10.20 -3.64
N LEU A 357 -9.05 10.61 -4.37
CA LEU A 357 -9.08 10.68 -5.82
C LEU A 357 -9.26 12.13 -6.28
N GLN A 358 -8.42 12.57 -7.21
CA GLN A 358 -8.60 13.86 -7.89
C GLN A 358 -9.78 13.79 -8.88
N PRO A 359 -10.28 14.93 -9.39
CA PRO A 359 -11.32 14.91 -10.42
C PRO A 359 -10.88 14.07 -11.64
N GLY A 360 -11.79 13.25 -12.18
CA GLY A 360 -11.49 12.36 -13.32
C GLY A 360 -10.46 11.25 -13.06
N ASP A 361 -9.90 11.16 -11.87
CA ASP A 361 -8.74 10.29 -11.57
C ASP A 361 -9.13 8.82 -11.44
N GLY A 362 -8.14 7.93 -11.58
CA GLY A 362 -8.28 6.53 -11.29
C GLY A 362 -7.03 5.94 -10.66
N LYS A 363 -7.22 5.05 -9.69
CA LYS A 363 -6.12 4.40 -8.96
C LYS A 363 -6.34 2.90 -8.87
N LEU A 364 -5.30 2.14 -9.21
CA LEU A 364 -5.26 0.69 -9.14
C LEU A 364 -4.63 0.25 -7.82
N TYR A 365 -5.29 -0.67 -7.12
CA TYR A 365 -4.86 -1.22 -5.85
C TYR A 365 -4.74 -2.74 -5.91
N LYS A 366 -3.67 -3.26 -5.31
CA LYS A 366 -3.45 -4.68 -5.06
C LYS A 366 -4.00 -5.04 -3.68
N ILE A 367 -4.64 -6.21 -3.58
CA ILE A 367 -5.06 -6.80 -2.30
C ILE A 367 -4.10 -7.95 -1.95
N GLY A 368 -3.42 -7.85 -0.81
CA GLY A 368 -2.56 -8.88 -0.26
C GLY A 368 -3.11 -9.41 1.06
N ALA A 369 -3.58 -10.66 1.09
CA ALA A 369 -4.02 -11.27 2.35
C ALA A 369 -2.81 -11.59 3.24
N LEU A 370 -2.92 -11.28 4.55
CA LEU A 370 -1.92 -11.69 5.52
C LEU A 370 -1.98 -13.20 5.77
N THR A 371 -0.83 -13.81 6.04
CA THR A 371 -0.76 -15.24 6.38
C THR A 371 -1.35 -15.45 7.77
N SER A 372 -2.52 -16.08 7.84
CA SER A 372 -3.21 -16.35 9.11
C SER A 372 -2.59 -17.56 9.82
N VAL A 373 -2.29 -17.41 11.11
CA VAL A 373 -1.70 -18.44 11.97
C VAL A 373 -2.39 -18.48 13.34
N SER A 374 -2.48 -19.66 13.95
CA SER A 374 -3.06 -19.88 15.27
C SER A 374 -2.61 -21.22 15.86
N GLY A 375 -2.78 -21.39 17.18
CA GLY A 375 -2.52 -22.67 17.84
C GLY A 375 -1.05 -23.03 17.95
N SER A 376 -0.73 -24.32 18.00
CA SER A 376 0.64 -24.79 18.24
C SER A 376 1.50 -24.87 16.97
N ILE A 377 2.72 -24.37 17.06
CA ILE A 377 3.81 -24.65 16.12
C ILE A 377 4.52 -25.90 16.62
N THR A 378 4.36 -27.00 15.88
CA THR A 378 4.85 -28.34 16.24
C THR A 378 6.13 -28.75 15.50
N SER A 379 6.57 -27.95 14.53
CA SER A 379 7.81 -28.14 13.79
C SER A 379 8.53 -26.80 13.63
N SER A 380 9.87 -26.82 13.69
CA SER A 380 10.66 -25.60 13.59
C SER A 380 10.42 -24.93 12.24
N THR A 381 10.17 -23.62 12.25
CA THR A 381 9.75 -22.88 11.07
C THR A 381 10.26 -21.44 11.09
N ALA A 382 10.22 -20.79 9.94
CA ALA A 382 10.55 -19.39 9.78
C ALA A 382 9.36 -18.62 9.20
N TRP A 383 9.07 -17.47 9.79
CA TRP A 383 8.12 -16.50 9.27
C TRP A 383 8.88 -15.39 8.54
N SER A 384 8.43 -15.08 7.33
CA SER A 384 8.94 -13.97 6.51
C SER A 384 7.79 -13.29 5.78
N GLY A 385 7.66 -11.97 5.92
CA GLY A 385 6.57 -11.20 5.32
C GLY A 385 5.49 -10.83 6.34
N LYS A 386 4.21 -10.93 5.96
CA LYS A 386 3.11 -10.39 6.76
C LYS A 386 2.22 -11.50 7.34
N TYR A 387 2.11 -11.54 8.66
CA TYR A 387 1.40 -12.57 9.41
C TYR A 387 0.31 -11.97 10.30
N TYR A 388 -0.79 -12.70 10.43
CA TYR A 388 -1.89 -12.41 11.34
C TYR A 388 -2.06 -13.56 12.33
N ILE A 389 -1.83 -13.29 13.62
CA ILE A 389 -2.08 -14.23 14.72
C ILE A 389 -3.58 -14.20 15.00
N ALA A 390 -4.36 -15.09 14.39
CA ALA A 390 -5.82 -15.10 14.49
C ALA A 390 -6.33 -15.46 15.90
N SER A 391 -5.55 -16.27 16.61
CA SER A 391 -5.64 -16.52 18.04
C SER A 391 -4.25 -16.90 18.55
N SER A 392 -4.04 -16.94 19.87
CA SER A 392 -2.71 -17.15 20.44
C SER A 392 -1.96 -18.30 19.77
N VAL A 393 -0.71 -18.04 19.42
CA VAL A 393 0.21 -19.01 18.83
C VAL A 393 1.18 -19.47 19.89
N THR A 394 1.40 -20.78 19.99
CA THR A 394 2.35 -21.38 20.94
C THR A 394 3.46 -22.10 20.20
N VAL A 395 4.70 -21.66 20.36
CA VAL A 395 5.89 -22.40 19.95
C VAL A 395 6.11 -23.52 20.96
N ASN A 396 5.95 -24.79 20.56
CA ASN A 396 6.07 -25.92 21.48
C ASN A 396 7.51 -26.11 21.98
N SER A 397 7.67 -26.84 23.09
CA SER A 397 8.98 -27.20 23.61
C SER A 397 9.80 -27.99 22.58
N GLY A 398 11.11 -27.71 22.50
CA GLY A 398 12.02 -28.27 21.50
C GLY A 398 11.87 -27.69 20.08
N ILE A 399 10.90 -26.79 19.85
CA ILE A 399 10.64 -26.18 18.55
C ILE A 399 11.20 -24.77 18.47
N THR A 400 11.70 -24.39 17.30
CA THR A 400 12.20 -23.04 17.02
C THR A 400 11.29 -22.29 16.05
N LEU A 401 10.85 -21.09 16.42
CA LEU A 401 10.28 -20.11 15.49
C LEU A 401 11.28 -18.99 15.25
N THR A 402 11.58 -18.71 13.99
CA THR A 402 12.36 -17.52 13.59
C THR A 402 11.47 -16.54 12.83
N ILE A 403 11.42 -15.29 13.24
CA ILE A 403 10.70 -14.22 12.53
C ILE A 403 11.75 -13.32 11.87
N SER A 404 11.77 -13.34 10.55
CA SER A 404 12.82 -12.74 9.72
C SER A 404 12.71 -11.20 9.69
N ALA A 405 13.84 -10.52 9.49
CA ALA A 405 13.90 -9.07 9.32
C ALA A 405 12.87 -8.52 8.31
N GLY A 406 12.32 -7.34 8.62
CA GLY A 406 11.29 -6.68 7.79
C GLY A 406 9.90 -7.31 7.85
N SER A 407 9.69 -8.35 8.66
CA SER A 407 8.37 -8.94 8.83
C SER A 407 7.41 -8.02 9.61
N TYR A 408 6.12 -8.11 9.26
CA TYR A 408 5.03 -7.46 9.98
C TYR A 408 4.11 -8.54 10.57
N VAL A 409 3.85 -8.49 11.87
CA VAL A 409 2.96 -9.42 12.57
C VAL A 409 1.90 -8.59 13.28
N CYS A 410 0.63 -8.95 13.13
CA CYS A 410 -0.44 -8.34 13.92
C CYS A 410 -1.34 -9.39 14.59
N ALA A 411 -1.97 -9.00 15.69
CA ALA A 411 -2.84 -9.87 16.48
C ALA A 411 -4.07 -9.08 16.99
N PRO A 412 -5.25 -9.71 17.13
CA PRO A 412 -6.39 -9.07 17.77
C PRO A 412 -6.15 -8.92 19.28
N SER A 413 -7.02 -8.17 19.94
CA SER A 413 -7.00 -7.99 21.40
C SER A 413 -6.92 -9.33 22.15
N GLY A 414 -6.03 -9.42 23.14
CA GLY A 414 -5.79 -10.59 23.98
C GLY A 414 -4.98 -11.75 23.37
N ALA A 415 -4.79 -11.82 22.04
CA ALA A 415 -3.99 -12.87 21.43
C ALA A 415 -2.49 -12.66 21.70
N SER A 416 -1.75 -13.74 21.96
CA SER A 416 -0.33 -13.70 22.34
C SER A 416 0.54 -14.58 21.44
N LEU A 417 1.84 -14.26 21.33
CA LEU A 417 2.85 -15.19 20.84
C LEU A 417 3.57 -15.83 22.02
N ILE A 418 3.23 -17.08 22.33
CA ILE A 418 3.70 -17.83 23.49
C ILE A 418 4.85 -18.74 23.06
N CYS A 419 5.93 -18.80 23.83
CA CYS A 419 7.10 -19.61 23.55
C CYS A 419 7.38 -20.58 24.70
N ASN A 420 7.28 -21.88 24.43
CA ASN A 420 7.76 -22.99 25.28
C ASN A 420 9.06 -23.63 24.75
N GLY A 421 9.49 -23.26 23.54
CA GLY A 421 10.72 -23.72 22.89
C GLY A 421 11.72 -22.59 22.71
N SER A 422 12.04 -22.24 21.46
CA SER A 422 12.91 -21.11 21.12
C SER A 422 12.24 -20.14 20.16
N LEU A 423 12.33 -18.84 20.45
CA LEU A 423 11.80 -17.77 19.60
C LEU A 423 12.90 -16.77 19.24
N TYR A 424 13.14 -16.57 17.94
CA TYR A 424 14.09 -15.59 17.43
C TYR A 424 13.36 -14.54 16.59
N VAL A 425 13.12 -13.36 17.15
CA VAL A 425 12.70 -12.19 16.37
C VAL A 425 13.97 -11.50 15.87
N ALA A 426 14.32 -11.76 14.62
CA ALA A 426 15.62 -11.44 14.02
C ALA A 426 15.52 -10.22 13.09
N GLY A 427 15.14 -9.06 13.66
CA GLY A 427 15.15 -7.78 12.94
C GLY A 427 16.56 -7.27 12.67
N SER A 428 16.65 -6.19 11.90
CA SER A 428 17.88 -5.40 11.72
C SER A 428 17.57 -3.90 11.79
N ALA A 429 18.59 -3.06 11.95
CA ALA A 429 18.40 -1.60 11.96
C ALA A 429 17.77 -1.08 10.66
N GLN A 430 18.07 -1.70 9.51
CA GLN A 430 17.54 -1.33 8.19
C GLN A 430 16.15 -1.93 7.92
N ALA A 431 15.82 -3.05 8.56
CA ALA A 431 14.58 -3.77 8.38
C ALA A 431 14.11 -4.35 9.73
N PRO A 432 13.57 -3.51 10.63
CA PRO A 432 13.06 -3.97 11.91
C PRO A 432 11.84 -4.87 11.72
N VAL A 433 11.61 -5.79 12.65
CA VAL A 433 10.35 -6.54 12.72
C VAL A 433 9.30 -5.67 13.39
N THR A 434 8.11 -5.52 12.82
CA THR A 434 7.00 -4.81 13.47
C THR A 434 5.98 -5.81 13.99
N MET A 435 5.59 -5.68 15.25
CA MET A 435 4.55 -6.46 15.90
C MET A 435 3.51 -5.52 16.51
N ASP A 436 2.25 -5.67 16.12
CA ASP A 436 1.21 -4.68 16.40
C ASP A 436 -0.13 -5.32 16.80
N VAL A 437 -1.02 -4.51 17.37
CA VAL A 437 -2.43 -4.88 17.51
C VAL A 437 -3.14 -4.62 16.19
N ILE A 438 -4.20 -5.39 15.93
CA ILE A 438 -5.18 -5.03 14.92
C ILE A 438 -6.58 -4.93 15.52
N GLY A 439 -7.28 -3.86 15.15
CA GLY A 439 -8.55 -3.48 15.78
C GLY A 439 -8.32 -2.62 17.03
N SER A 440 -9.22 -2.74 18.00
CA SER A 440 -9.17 -1.98 19.26
C SER A 440 -8.59 -2.80 20.42
N GLY A 441 -8.10 -2.12 21.44
CA GLY A 441 -7.56 -2.74 22.66
C GLY A 441 -6.06 -3.06 22.55
N THR A 442 -5.60 -4.01 23.35
CA THR A 442 -4.21 -4.45 23.37
C THR A 442 -4.09 -5.95 23.14
N TRP A 443 -3.09 -6.37 22.36
CA TRP A 443 -2.77 -7.80 22.21
C TRP A 443 -1.90 -8.27 23.38
N GLY A 444 -1.76 -9.57 23.61
CA GLY A 444 -1.07 -10.10 24.79
C GLY A 444 0.47 -10.05 24.73
N GLY A 445 1.05 -9.60 23.61
CA GLY A 445 2.49 -9.48 23.42
C GLY A 445 3.21 -10.81 23.22
N ILE A 446 4.53 -10.80 23.48
CA ILE A 446 5.39 -11.99 23.44
C ILE A 446 5.51 -12.57 24.85
N TYR A 447 5.35 -13.90 25.00
CA TYR A 447 5.51 -14.57 26.29
C TYR A 447 6.51 -15.74 26.21
N PHE A 448 7.71 -15.53 26.75
CA PHE A 448 8.67 -16.59 27.04
C PHE A 448 8.30 -17.31 28.34
N GLN A 449 7.88 -18.57 28.23
CA GLN A 449 7.55 -19.41 29.39
C GLN A 449 8.78 -20.08 30.01
N SER A 450 8.58 -20.77 31.12
CA SER A 450 9.64 -21.48 31.85
C SER A 450 10.42 -22.43 30.94
N GLY A 451 11.75 -22.35 30.98
CA GLY A 451 12.65 -23.18 30.18
C GLY A 451 12.71 -22.83 28.68
N SER A 452 11.99 -21.79 28.23
CA SER A 452 12.12 -21.28 26.85
C SER A 452 13.39 -20.45 26.68
N GLY A 453 13.80 -20.26 25.42
CA GLY A 453 14.98 -19.46 25.07
C GLY A 453 14.79 -18.66 23.78
N GLY A 454 15.83 -17.93 23.38
CA GLY A 454 15.87 -17.18 22.13
C GLY A 454 16.17 -15.71 22.32
N SER A 455 15.76 -14.88 21.34
CA SER A 455 16.05 -13.45 21.36
C SER A 455 14.99 -12.62 20.65
N VAL A 456 14.86 -11.37 21.07
CA VAL A 456 14.11 -10.32 20.38
C VAL A 456 15.08 -9.19 20.06
N SER A 457 15.34 -8.97 18.77
CA SER A 457 16.31 -7.96 18.31
C SER A 457 15.74 -7.10 17.20
N TYR A 458 15.96 -5.77 17.29
CA TYR A 458 15.48 -4.80 16.30
C TYR A 458 13.99 -4.99 15.97
N ALA A 459 13.16 -5.07 17.01
CA ALA A 459 11.73 -5.22 16.89
C ALA A 459 10.98 -4.00 17.44
N THR A 460 9.90 -3.60 16.78
CA THR A 460 8.95 -2.60 17.28
C THR A 460 7.68 -3.30 17.71
N LEU A 461 7.40 -3.32 19.01
CA LEU A 461 6.20 -3.90 19.60
C LEU A 461 5.27 -2.76 20.04
N ARG A 462 4.04 -2.75 19.52
CA ARG A 462 3.05 -1.71 19.83
C ARG A 462 1.79 -2.26 20.45
N TYR A 463 1.19 -1.50 21.36
CA TYR A 463 -0.16 -1.73 21.88
C TYR A 463 -0.36 -3.14 22.47
N ALA A 464 0.64 -3.67 23.16
CA ALA A 464 0.51 -4.92 23.90
C ALA A 464 0.02 -4.68 25.34
N THR A 465 -0.64 -5.64 25.98
CA THR A 465 -0.94 -5.54 27.42
C THR A 465 0.37 -5.52 28.20
N LYS A 466 1.22 -6.52 27.92
CA LYS A 466 2.62 -6.59 28.32
C LYS A 466 3.44 -6.76 27.05
N GLY A 467 4.39 -5.87 26.77
CA GLY A 467 5.19 -5.94 25.53
C GLY A 467 5.91 -7.29 25.40
N ILE A 468 6.78 -7.57 26.38
CA ILE A 468 7.48 -8.85 26.49
C ILE A 468 7.36 -9.38 27.91
N ARG A 469 6.81 -10.59 28.03
CA ARG A 469 6.71 -11.34 29.28
C ARG A 469 7.77 -12.44 29.30
N VAL A 470 8.47 -12.57 30.43
CA VAL A 470 9.49 -13.59 30.67
C VAL A 470 9.18 -14.30 31.97
N ALA A 471 8.99 -15.62 31.93
CA ALA A 471 8.84 -16.44 33.13
C ALA A 471 9.92 -17.52 33.16
N SER A 472 10.75 -17.55 34.20
CA SER A 472 11.78 -18.61 34.41
C SER A 472 12.56 -19.00 33.16
N SER A 473 12.98 -17.98 32.42
CA SER A 473 13.73 -18.06 31.17
C SER A 473 14.68 -16.87 31.05
N SER A 474 15.61 -16.94 30.09
CA SER A 474 16.71 -15.98 29.93
C SER A 474 16.90 -15.54 28.47
N PRO A 475 15.87 -14.97 27.81
CA PRO A 475 16.00 -14.46 26.46
C PRO A 475 16.91 -13.21 26.42
N VAL A 476 17.46 -12.93 25.23
CA VAL A 476 18.14 -11.65 24.95
C VAL A 476 17.14 -10.69 24.29
N ILE A 477 16.96 -9.51 24.87
CA ILE A 477 16.04 -8.47 24.39
C ILE A 477 16.85 -7.21 24.11
N GLN A 478 17.03 -6.85 22.83
CA GLN A 478 17.91 -5.74 22.48
C GLN A 478 17.51 -4.93 21.25
N HIS A 479 17.86 -3.65 21.24
CA HIS A 479 17.58 -2.74 20.12
C HIS A 479 16.09 -2.68 19.72
N CYS A 480 15.19 -2.95 20.67
CA CYS A 480 13.75 -2.93 20.42
C CYS A 480 13.13 -1.58 20.79
N THR A 481 12.02 -1.26 20.14
CA THR A 481 11.09 -0.22 20.57
C THR A 481 9.83 -0.90 21.10
N ILE A 482 9.47 -0.64 22.36
CA ILE A 482 8.27 -1.20 23.00
C ILE A 482 7.41 -0.03 23.44
N GLU A 483 6.24 0.15 22.85
CA GLU A 483 5.43 1.35 23.04
C GLU A 483 3.92 1.10 23.09
N GLY A 484 3.19 2.03 23.73
CA GLY A 484 1.73 1.99 23.80
C GLY A 484 1.15 0.83 24.60
N PHE A 485 1.95 0.18 25.45
CA PHE A 485 1.52 -0.96 26.25
C PHE A 485 0.59 -0.55 27.40
N SER A 486 -0.35 -1.39 27.82
CA SER A 486 -1.33 -1.00 28.86
C SER A 486 -0.95 -1.34 30.30
N GLU A 487 -0.02 -2.27 30.54
CA GLU A 487 0.44 -2.65 31.89
C GLU A 487 1.96 -2.55 32.08
N GLN A 488 2.76 -3.26 31.29
CA GLN A 488 4.22 -3.17 31.35
C GLN A 488 4.88 -3.28 29.98
N GLY A 489 6.00 -2.58 29.79
CA GLY A 489 6.83 -2.76 28.59
C GLY A 489 7.46 -4.15 28.60
N ILE A 490 8.18 -4.46 29.67
CA ILE A 490 8.79 -5.75 29.93
C ILE A 490 8.39 -6.23 31.33
N TYR A 491 7.88 -7.46 31.44
CA TYR A 491 7.46 -8.07 32.70
C TYR A 491 8.17 -9.40 32.91
N ILE A 492 9.00 -9.48 33.95
CA ILE A 492 9.88 -10.61 34.25
C ILE A 492 9.44 -11.25 35.57
N THR A 493 9.25 -12.56 35.58
CA THR A 493 8.98 -13.34 36.78
C THR A 493 9.95 -14.50 36.88
N ASN A 494 10.75 -14.53 37.94
CA ASN A 494 11.74 -15.56 38.21
C ASN A 494 12.66 -15.88 37.01
N GLY A 495 13.00 -14.88 36.20
CA GLY A 495 13.84 -15.01 35.00
C GLY A 495 15.12 -14.18 35.06
N SER A 496 16.04 -14.44 34.13
CA SER A 496 17.34 -13.75 34.02
C SER A 496 17.65 -13.31 32.58
N PRO A 497 16.77 -12.52 31.94
CA PRO A 497 17.03 -12.00 30.61
C PRO A 497 18.18 -10.97 30.60
N SER A 498 18.79 -10.82 29.43
CA SER A 498 19.62 -9.64 29.12
C SER A 498 18.76 -8.63 28.37
N VAL A 499 18.53 -7.46 28.96
CA VAL A 499 17.69 -6.39 28.41
C VAL A 499 18.56 -5.18 28.13
N GLN A 500 18.91 -4.98 26.85
CA GLN A 500 19.91 -3.98 26.47
C GLN A 500 19.53 -3.07 25.32
N SER A 501 19.87 -1.79 25.38
CA SER A 501 19.73 -0.86 24.25
C SER A 501 18.30 -0.74 23.70
N ASN A 502 17.27 -0.85 24.54
CA ASN A 502 15.87 -0.76 24.13
C ASN A 502 15.30 0.65 24.39
N LEU A 503 14.33 1.05 23.57
CA LEU A 503 13.45 2.18 23.85
C LEU A 503 12.11 1.65 24.37
N ILE A 504 11.76 1.99 25.61
CA ILE A 504 10.50 1.60 26.23
C ILE A 504 9.70 2.87 26.51
N ASN A 505 8.55 3.00 25.88
CA ASN A 505 7.75 4.22 25.91
C ASN A 505 6.30 3.94 26.36
N GLY A 506 6.00 4.31 27.60
CA GLY A 506 4.67 4.17 28.20
C GLY A 506 3.73 5.36 27.92
N TRP A 507 4.04 6.27 27.00
CA TRP A 507 3.15 7.39 26.71
C TRP A 507 2.00 6.95 25.80
N SER A 508 0.75 7.08 26.27
CA SER A 508 -0.45 6.74 25.50
C SER A 508 -0.96 7.88 24.58
N GLY A 509 -0.28 9.04 24.59
CA GLY A 509 -0.77 10.26 23.94
C GLY A 509 -1.49 11.20 24.90
N THR A 510 -2.11 10.65 25.95
CA THR A 510 -2.92 11.40 26.93
C THR A 510 -2.55 11.13 28.38
N ALA A 511 -1.86 10.01 28.67
CA ALA A 511 -1.43 9.65 30.01
C ALA A 511 -0.18 8.74 29.98
N HIS A 512 0.46 8.63 31.13
CA HIS A 512 1.45 7.60 31.40
C HIS A 512 0.75 6.30 31.73
N VAL A 513 1.32 5.20 31.23
CA VAL A 513 0.81 3.87 31.54
C VAL A 513 1.92 2.99 32.10
N GLY A 514 1.58 2.31 33.19
CA GLY A 514 2.30 1.13 33.64
C GLY A 514 3.76 1.32 34.06
N THR A 515 4.47 0.20 34.11
CA THR A 515 5.91 0.15 34.41
C THR A 515 6.69 -0.17 33.14
N GLY A 516 7.79 0.54 32.88
CA GLY A 516 8.64 0.26 31.72
C GLY A 516 9.23 -1.15 31.79
N ILE A 517 9.99 -1.44 32.86
CA ILE A 517 10.52 -2.77 33.15
C ILE A 517 10.13 -3.18 34.57
N TYR A 518 9.37 -4.25 34.70
CA TYR A 518 8.99 -4.84 35.98
C TYR A 518 9.63 -6.21 36.16
N VAL A 519 10.23 -6.46 37.32
CA VAL A 519 10.89 -7.72 37.66
C VAL A 519 10.39 -8.22 39.01
N ASP A 520 9.93 -9.46 39.07
CA ASP A 520 9.66 -10.20 40.31
C ASP A 520 10.42 -11.53 40.30
N ASN A 521 11.60 -11.51 40.89
CA ASN A 521 12.53 -12.63 41.05
C ASN A 521 12.58 -13.13 42.50
N SER A 522 11.55 -12.86 43.30
CA SER A 522 11.48 -13.25 44.71
C SER A 522 11.65 -14.76 44.97
N GLY A 523 11.51 -15.61 43.94
CA GLY A 523 11.68 -17.06 44.00
C GLY A 523 12.98 -17.65 43.42
N ILE A 524 13.93 -16.85 42.91
CA ILE A 524 15.18 -17.38 42.30
C ILE A 524 16.31 -17.53 43.33
N GLY A 525 17.01 -18.68 43.29
CA GLY A 525 18.31 -18.87 43.95
C GLY A 525 19.50 -18.47 43.06
N SER A 526 20.24 -17.44 43.49
CA SER A 526 21.61 -16.92 43.17
C SER A 526 22.43 -17.31 41.90
N SER A 527 21.99 -18.11 40.93
CA SER A 527 22.90 -18.72 39.93
C SER A 527 23.01 -17.99 38.59
N THR A 528 22.05 -17.16 38.18
CA THR A 528 22.18 -16.21 37.05
C THR A 528 21.13 -15.11 37.22
N LEU A 529 21.56 -13.85 37.11
CA LEU A 529 20.73 -12.69 37.43
C LEU A 529 20.47 -11.82 36.19
N ALA A 530 19.36 -11.08 36.18
CA ALA A 530 19.00 -10.25 35.03
C ALA A 530 19.92 -9.02 34.91
N ILE A 531 20.21 -8.61 33.66
CA ILE A 531 21.04 -7.44 33.33
C ILE A 531 20.21 -6.42 32.55
N PHE A 532 20.21 -5.17 33.00
CA PHE A 532 19.50 -4.05 32.38
C PHE A 532 20.47 -2.94 31.99
N GLY A 533 20.83 -2.86 30.71
CA GLY A 533 21.91 -2.00 30.22
C GLY A 533 21.49 -1.05 29.09
N ASN A 534 21.90 0.23 29.11
CA ASN A 534 21.75 1.13 27.96
C ASN A 534 20.30 1.33 27.47
N ASN A 535 19.28 1.09 28.30
CA ASN A 535 17.89 1.27 27.90
C ASN A 535 17.46 2.73 28.07
N THR A 536 16.57 3.19 27.21
CA THR A 536 15.82 4.43 27.39
C THR A 536 14.40 4.10 27.80
N VAL A 537 14.02 4.41 29.04
CA VAL A 537 12.66 4.22 29.54
C VAL A 537 12.03 5.58 29.73
N LYS A 538 10.90 5.82 29.06
CA LYS A 538 10.20 7.11 29.15
C LYS A 538 8.69 6.96 29.13
N GLY A 539 8.01 8.00 29.60
CA GLY A 539 6.56 8.08 29.54
C GLY A 539 5.83 6.99 30.34
N CYS A 540 6.51 6.26 31.23
CA CYS A 540 5.90 5.27 32.11
C CYS A 540 5.59 5.89 33.48
N ILE A 541 4.64 5.32 34.22
CA ILE A 541 4.38 5.71 35.63
C ILE A 541 5.62 5.36 36.47
N THR A 542 6.15 4.16 36.26
CA THR A 542 7.42 3.71 36.88
C THR A 542 8.40 3.33 35.78
N GLY A 543 9.64 3.80 35.87
CA GLY A 543 10.69 3.46 34.90
C GLY A 543 11.06 1.98 34.97
N ILE A 544 11.80 1.61 36.01
CA ILE A 544 12.22 0.23 36.29
C ILE A 544 11.79 -0.11 37.72
N SER A 545 11.20 -1.28 37.93
CA SER A 545 10.85 -1.80 39.25
C SER A 545 11.35 -3.23 39.35
N ILE A 546 12.08 -3.54 40.40
CA ILE A 546 12.70 -4.84 40.61
C ILE A 546 12.30 -5.37 41.98
N ALA A 547 12.01 -6.65 42.11
CA ALA A 547 11.84 -7.35 43.37
C ALA A 547 12.65 -8.65 43.28
N GLY A 548 13.44 -8.96 44.31
CA GLY A 548 14.38 -10.09 44.27
C GLY A 548 15.74 -9.75 43.63
N PRO A 549 16.59 -10.76 43.38
CA PRO A 549 17.98 -10.56 42.97
C PRO A 549 18.13 -10.21 41.48
N PHE A 550 19.13 -9.37 41.18
CA PHE A 550 19.52 -8.93 39.83
C PHE A 550 21.04 -8.68 39.78
N ASP A 551 21.65 -8.64 38.59
CA ASP A 551 23.11 -8.44 38.46
C ASP A 551 23.45 -6.94 38.46
N SER A 552 23.00 -6.25 37.40
CA SER A 552 23.31 -4.85 37.16
C SER A 552 22.16 -4.10 36.51
N VAL A 553 21.92 -2.87 36.98
CA VAL A 553 21.15 -1.83 36.29
C VAL A 553 22.12 -0.72 35.92
N ALA A 554 22.55 -0.68 34.66
CA ALA A 554 23.63 0.19 34.24
C ALA A 554 23.34 1.02 32.99
N GLN A 555 23.83 2.27 32.95
CA GLN A 555 23.84 3.11 31.75
C GLN A 555 22.45 3.39 31.16
N ASN A 556 21.38 3.29 31.96
CA ASN A 556 20.03 3.54 31.48
C ASN A 556 19.72 5.05 31.53
N THR A 557 18.87 5.50 30.62
CA THR A 557 18.26 6.83 30.64
C THR A 557 16.79 6.68 30.97
N ILE A 558 16.35 7.25 32.09
CA ILE A 558 14.99 7.07 32.62
C ILE A 558 14.36 8.47 32.77
N GLY A 559 13.23 8.71 32.10
CA GLY A 559 12.44 9.93 32.24
C GLY A 559 10.99 9.61 32.64
N THR A 560 10.56 10.10 33.79
CA THR A 560 9.24 9.80 34.38
C THR A 560 8.29 11.00 34.28
N TYR A 561 7.40 11.04 33.27
CA TYR A 561 6.42 12.13 33.10
C TYR A 561 5.08 11.87 33.82
N SER A 562 4.41 12.97 34.15
CA SER A 562 3.13 13.25 34.88
C SER A 562 2.83 12.56 36.22
N GLY A 563 3.06 13.33 37.29
CA GLY A 563 2.20 13.39 38.47
C GLY A 563 2.45 12.31 39.53
N GLY A 564 3.04 12.72 40.66
CA GLY A 564 2.94 12.03 41.93
C GLY A 564 3.39 10.57 41.93
N ILE A 565 4.61 10.35 42.40
CA ILE A 565 4.98 9.05 42.97
C ILE A 565 4.20 8.91 44.30
N SER A 566 3.01 8.29 44.23
CA SER A 566 2.27 7.77 45.38
C SER A 566 2.92 6.48 45.85
N THR A 567 3.88 6.62 46.76
CA THR A 567 4.21 5.54 47.66
C THR A 567 2.98 5.38 48.58
N SER A 568 2.23 4.29 48.47
CA SER A 568 2.43 3.38 49.59
C SER A 568 3.59 2.50 49.15
N ASN A 569 4.78 3.03 49.42
CA ASN A 569 6.10 2.51 49.10
C ASN A 569 6.46 2.41 47.59
N ASP A 570 6.68 3.54 46.90
CA ASP A 570 7.22 3.59 45.54
C ASP A 570 8.73 3.61 45.60
N TYR A 571 9.36 2.66 44.92
CA TYR A 571 10.81 2.58 44.84
C TYR A 571 11.30 2.74 43.40
N GLY A 572 12.31 3.57 43.16
CA GLY A 572 13.06 3.57 41.89
C GLY A 572 13.72 2.19 41.62
N ILE A 573 14.14 1.47 42.68
CA ILE A 573 14.54 0.05 42.69
C ILE A 573 14.17 -0.60 44.05
N VAL A 574 13.05 -1.32 44.14
CA VAL A 574 12.75 -2.15 45.34
C VAL A 574 13.76 -3.32 45.40
N ARG A 575 14.13 -3.87 46.57
CA ARG A 575 15.06 -5.01 46.58
C ARG A 575 14.93 -6.02 47.71
N TYR A 576 15.30 -7.25 47.34
CA TYR A 576 15.78 -8.33 48.22
C TYR A 576 17.00 -9.04 47.57
N GLY A 577 18.25 -8.68 47.91
CA GLY A 577 19.49 -9.42 47.48
C GLY A 577 20.49 -8.71 46.54
N GLY A 578 21.79 -9.08 46.54
CA GLY A 578 22.98 -8.45 45.88
C GLY A 578 22.77 -7.79 44.49
N GLY A 579 23.42 -6.65 44.18
CA GLY A 579 23.41 -6.02 42.83
C GLY A 579 24.02 -4.60 42.76
N ILE A 580 24.34 -4.12 41.55
CA ILE A 580 24.94 -2.79 41.30
C ILE A 580 24.01 -1.91 40.43
N ILE A 581 23.76 -0.68 40.87
CA ILE A 581 23.05 0.35 40.11
C ILE A 581 24.07 1.42 39.74
N SER A 582 24.40 1.55 38.46
CA SER A 582 25.50 2.44 38.06
C SER A 582 25.32 3.19 36.77
N GLU A 583 25.90 4.38 36.68
CA GLU A 583 25.96 5.18 35.44
C GLU A 583 24.59 5.50 34.82
N ASN A 584 23.51 5.45 35.61
CA ASN A 584 22.18 5.77 35.12
C ASN A 584 21.94 7.28 35.14
N LYS A 585 21.13 7.75 34.18
CA LYS A 585 20.60 9.12 34.15
C LYS A 585 19.11 9.04 34.44
N VAL A 586 18.71 9.55 35.59
CA VAL A 586 17.33 9.54 36.07
C VAL A 586 16.86 10.98 36.13
N TYR A 587 15.83 11.28 35.35
CA TYR A 587 15.24 12.62 35.24
C TYR A 587 13.82 12.59 35.82
N GLY A 588 13.60 13.44 36.81
CA GLY A 588 12.31 13.74 37.39
C GLY A 588 11.64 14.87 36.64
N ASP A 589 10.31 14.87 36.64
CA ASP A 589 9.50 15.87 35.93
C ASP A 589 8.69 16.77 36.88
N ASN A 590 8.79 16.55 38.20
CA ASN A 590 8.22 17.43 39.25
C ASN A 590 8.81 17.12 40.64
N ASP A 591 8.50 18.02 41.58
CA ASP A 591 8.91 17.99 42.99
C ASP A 591 8.29 16.85 43.82
N ASP A 592 7.41 16.02 43.25
CA ASP A 592 6.86 14.82 43.91
C ASP A 592 7.54 13.52 43.42
N SER A 593 8.40 13.60 42.40
CA SER A 593 9.06 12.42 41.85
C SER A 593 10.21 11.94 42.75
N GLN A 594 10.46 10.63 42.71
CA GLN A 594 11.57 9.98 43.41
C GLN A 594 12.51 9.36 42.38
N GLY A 595 13.81 9.62 42.51
CA GLY A 595 14.80 9.15 41.54
C GLY A 595 15.16 7.69 41.75
N ILE A 596 15.94 7.39 42.80
CA ILE A 596 16.31 6.03 43.18
C ILE A 596 15.89 5.82 44.62
N LEU A 597 15.15 4.76 44.90
CA LEU A 597 14.94 4.32 46.27
C LEU A 597 15.50 2.93 46.39
N LEU A 598 16.29 2.71 47.43
CA LEU A 598 16.97 1.48 47.77
C LEU A 598 16.30 0.87 48.99
N TRP A 599 15.87 -0.38 48.86
CA TRP A 599 15.39 -1.15 50.01
C TRP A 599 16.17 -2.45 50.11
N SER A 600 16.78 -2.72 51.24
CA SER A 600 17.40 -4.02 51.49
C SER A 600 16.86 -4.64 52.76
N GLY A 601 16.08 -5.72 52.60
CA GLY A 601 15.83 -6.68 53.69
C GLY A 601 17.09 -7.48 54.06
N SER A 602 16.92 -8.61 54.76
CA SER A 602 18.00 -9.46 55.31
C SER A 602 18.92 -10.19 54.30
N GLY A 603 18.91 -9.82 53.01
CA GLY A 603 19.39 -10.65 51.91
C GLY A 603 20.61 -10.16 51.08
N GLY A 604 21.23 -9.00 51.36
CA GLY A 604 22.49 -8.56 50.69
C GLY A 604 22.70 -7.04 50.63
N SER A 605 23.82 -6.56 50.05
CA SER A 605 24.25 -5.13 49.92
C SER A 605 23.99 -4.49 48.54
N VAL A 606 23.42 -3.28 48.43
CA VAL A 606 23.29 -2.54 47.14
C VAL A 606 24.40 -1.53 47.07
N SER A 607 24.90 -1.28 45.87
CA SER A 607 25.61 -0.02 45.62
C SER A 607 24.94 0.79 44.52
N ALA A 608 24.76 2.09 44.78
CA ALA A 608 24.39 3.09 43.78
C ALA A 608 25.62 3.98 43.51
N ILE A 609 26.18 3.86 42.31
CA ILE A 609 27.48 4.45 41.98
C ILE A 609 27.42 5.20 40.64
N TYR A 610 27.95 6.41 40.55
CA TYR A 610 28.03 7.17 39.27
C TYR A 610 26.67 7.48 38.61
N ASN A 611 25.59 7.56 39.37
CA ASN A 611 24.29 7.92 38.81
C ASN A 611 24.12 9.45 38.79
N LEU A 612 23.41 9.96 37.77
CA LEU A 612 22.89 11.31 37.71
C LEU A 612 21.40 11.28 38.06
N LEU A 613 21.00 12.03 39.07
CA LEU A 613 19.61 12.19 39.51
C LEU A 613 19.25 13.67 39.45
N ASP A 614 18.33 14.02 38.56
CA ASP A 614 18.05 15.41 38.23
C ASP A 614 16.55 15.73 38.28
N HIS A 615 16.16 16.87 38.86
CA HIS A 615 14.78 17.37 38.92
C HIS A 615 13.77 16.49 39.69
N HIS A 616 14.18 15.87 40.80
CA HIS A 616 13.32 15.06 41.67
C HIS A 616 12.86 15.78 42.95
N GLY A 617 11.72 15.38 43.48
CA GLY A 617 11.37 15.66 44.88
C GLY A 617 12.36 15.04 45.85
N LEU A 618 12.58 13.73 45.70
CA LEU A 618 13.59 12.98 46.45
C LEU A 618 14.55 12.32 45.45
N GLY A 619 15.82 12.74 45.44
CA GLY A 619 16.85 12.21 44.55
C GLY A 619 17.10 10.73 44.83
N LEU A 620 17.84 10.42 45.90
CA LEU A 620 18.08 9.05 46.35
C LEU A 620 17.55 8.82 47.78
N ILE A 621 16.85 7.71 47.98
CA ILE A 621 16.33 7.29 49.28
C ILE A 621 16.93 5.93 49.62
N ASP A 622 17.33 5.75 50.88
CA ASP A 622 17.79 4.49 51.43
C ASP A 622 16.99 4.09 52.67
N GLU A 623 16.39 2.91 52.62
CA GLU A 623 15.63 2.30 53.73
C GLU A 623 16.17 0.91 54.09
N GLY A 624 17.45 0.64 53.81
CA GLY A 624 18.06 -0.69 53.91
C GLY A 624 18.82 -1.00 55.20
N TRP A 625 18.63 -2.22 55.76
CA TRP A 625 19.23 -2.64 57.03
C TRP A 625 20.67 -3.20 56.93
N GLN A 626 21.33 -3.13 55.77
CA GLN A 626 22.61 -3.81 55.48
C GLN A 626 23.63 -2.86 54.83
N SER A 627 24.93 -3.11 55.03
CA SER A 627 26.01 -2.26 54.51
C SER A 627 26.04 -2.24 52.97
N GLY A 628 25.82 -1.05 52.40
CA GLY A 628 25.90 -0.75 50.97
C GLY A 628 26.69 0.53 50.73
N SER A 629 26.87 0.93 49.46
CA SER A 629 27.59 2.16 49.12
C SER A 629 26.81 3.08 48.19
N VAL A 630 26.75 4.36 48.53
CA VAL A 630 26.21 5.42 47.66
C VAL A 630 27.36 6.38 47.39
N THR A 631 28.06 6.19 46.27
CA THR A 631 29.28 6.97 45.99
C THR A 631 29.33 7.51 44.58
N HIS A 632 29.97 8.67 44.40
CA HIS A 632 30.17 9.30 43.09
C HIS A 632 28.89 9.61 42.30
N ASN A 633 27.75 9.75 42.97
CA ASN A 633 26.50 10.19 42.32
C ASN A 633 26.44 11.71 42.22
N SER A 634 25.76 12.21 41.19
CA SER A 634 25.49 13.63 40.96
C SER A 634 24.00 13.89 41.17
N PHE A 635 23.70 14.84 42.04
CA PHE A 635 22.34 15.27 42.34
C PHE A 635 22.17 16.71 41.86
N THR A 636 21.21 16.97 40.98
CA THR A 636 20.97 18.33 40.47
C THR A 636 19.49 18.67 40.51
N ASN A 637 19.13 19.91 40.88
CA ASN A 637 17.75 20.39 40.89
C ASN A 637 16.76 19.52 41.68
N ASN A 638 17.22 18.78 42.70
CA ASN A 638 16.36 17.96 43.55
C ASN A 638 15.89 18.77 44.76
N SER A 639 14.65 18.55 45.22
CA SER A 639 14.15 19.16 46.47
C SER A 639 14.89 18.59 47.69
N VAL A 640 15.14 17.27 47.71
CA VAL A 640 16.04 16.59 48.65
C VAL A 640 16.93 15.65 47.86
N SER A 641 18.24 15.89 47.87
CA SER A 641 19.18 15.08 47.08
C SER A 641 19.35 13.66 47.64
N PHE A 642 19.45 13.48 48.96
CA PHE A 642 19.65 12.17 49.59
C PHE A 642 18.96 12.06 50.96
N LEU A 643 18.26 10.95 51.20
CA LEU A 643 17.59 10.61 52.46
C LEU A 643 17.92 9.16 52.85
N SER A 644 18.29 8.91 54.11
CA SER A 644 18.53 7.56 54.65
C SER A 644 17.82 7.41 56.00
N SER A 645 17.09 6.31 56.21
CA SER A 645 16.22 6.13 57.39
C SER A 645 16.75 5.19 58.47
N ASP A 646 17.63 4.23 58.17
CA ASP A 646 18.28 3.34 59.15
C ASP A 646 19.43 2.54 58.47
N GLY A 647 20.68 2.58 58.97
CA GLY A 647 21.76 1.66 58.54
C GLY A 647 23.18 2.23 58.36
N GLU A 648 24.19 1.36 58.43
CA GLU A 648 25.61 1.63 58.13
C GLU A 648 25.86 1.78 56.61
N MET A 649 25.38 2.86 56.00
CA MET A 649 25.60 3.14 54.57
C MET A 649 26.83 4.03 54.36
N GLU A 650 27.77 3.57 53.51
CA GLU A 650 28.91 4.39 53.09
C GLU A 650 28.48 5.38 52.00
N ALA A 651 28.31 6.66 52.38
CA ALA A 651 27.96 7.75 51.47
C ALA A 651 29.14 8.74 51.32
N HIS A 652 29.97 8.54 50.30
CA HIS A 652 31.19 9.34 50.07
C HIS A 652 31.31 9.79 48.60
N TYR A 653 31.95 10.93 48.36
CA TYR A 653 32.26 11.46 47.02
C TYR A 653 31.03 11.77 46.13
N ASN A 654 29.86 12.05 46.71
CA ASN A 654 28.68 12.50 45.95
C ASN A 654 28.71 14.04 45.77
N ASP A 655 28.19 14.50 44.63
CA ASP A 655 28.02 15.92 44.29
C ASP A 655 26.55 16.32 44.46
N PHE A 656 26.25 17.34 45.27
CA PHE A 656 24.92 17.61 45.84
C PHE A 656 24.27 18.91 45.37
#